data_AF-B4JFU0-F1
#
_entry.id   AF-B4JFU0-F1
#
_cell.length_a   1.000
_cell.length_b   1.000
_cell.length_c   1.000
_cell.angle_alpha   90.00
_cell.angle_beta   90.00
_cell.angle_gamma   90.00
#
_symmetry.space_group_name_H-M   'P 1'
#
loop_
_entity.id
_entity.type
_entity.pdbx_description
1 polymer ?
#
loop_
_entity_poly.entity_id
_entity_poly.type
_entity_poly.pdbx_seq_one_letter_code
_entity_poly.pdbx_strand_id
1 'polypeptide(L)'
;MTDDRVKDRISLCNNDVTLIMKNVEDEPISERDDEVPNISTDGDIGDDEEIESCDAPGKRGPGRPKKVRTGQPGRPRKQYNILNVMTTDDVAAPASVNAALSSDHASEWRASMQKEIDSLQENKTWELVDLPKGEKAIGCKWVLAVKRDEHGKVVRLKSRLVAKGCAQQYGGTGKLDLGLQYHNFMEPHTTVVLPFEGGVQMYVATQWMDLTQDVVAKALNLRSNEVQVKTRRIGGGYGGKATRCNLAAAAAAVAAHKLNRPVRFVQSLESIMTTTGKRWSCHCDYDFYAQANGKIAGLNCRLYEDAGYLTSESPMGHAVLLSKNCYEFGDNYKLDGFIVVSDSPSNTACRAPGSVEGIAVIENIIEHIAFATGNDPADVRYANILPAHKMGEMMPRFLENNSYRERRAEIIAHNKEHRWHKRGLGLAIMEYQIGYFGQFPATVSIYHSDGTVVVAHGGIEMGQGMNTKIAQIVAHTLGIAMEQVRIEASETINGANSMVTGGAVGSESVCFAVRKACETLNSRLEPLKMELKPADWQQLINEAYNRKINLIASDQCKQGDMEPYSVCGLGLIEVELDVLTGNYLINRADILEDRGACLNPHVDIGQIEGAFSMGLGYWTSEQIVVDPKTGECLTNRTWNYKPPGAKDIPIDMRIEMLPKSSNKAGFMRSKGLHVWVQHIFNFRGTGKLDLGLQYHNFMEPHTTVVLPFEGGVQMYVATQWMDLTQDVVAKALNLRSNEVQVKTRRIGGGYGGKATRCNLAAAAAAVAAHKLNRPVRFVQSLESIMTTTGKRWSCHCDYDFYAQANGKIAGLNCRLYEDAGYLTSESPMGHAVLLSKNCYEFGDNYKLDGFIVVSDSPSNTACRAPGSVEGIAVIENIIEHIAFATGNDPADVRYANILPAHKMGEMMPRFLENNSYRERRAEIIAHNKEHRWHKRGLGLAIMEYQIGYFGQFPATVSIYHSDGTVVVAHGGIEMGQGMNTKIAQIVAHTLGIAMEQVRIEASETINGANSMVTGGAVGSESVCFAVRKACETLNSRLEPLKMELKPADWQQLINEAYNRKINLIASDQCKQGDMEPYSVCGLGLIEVELDVLTGNYLINRADILEDTGECLNPHVDIGQIEGAFSMGLGYWTSEQIYVDPKSGECLTNRTWNYKPPGAKDIPIDMRIEMLPKSSNKAGFMRSKATGEPAICLGVAVAFALQQALQSARDDAALPK
;
A
#
# COMPACT_ATOMS: atom_id res chain seq x y z
N MET A 1 -0.59 -84.55 30.27
CA MET A 1 -2.01 -84.92 30.41
C MET A 1 -2.74 -84.44 29.16
N THR A 2 -3.03 -85.42 28.31
CA THR A 2 -4.08 -85.47 27.27
C THR A 2 -4.32 -84.25 26.37
N ASP A 3 -3.77 -84.45 25.17
CA ASP A 3 -4.00 -83.97 23.81
C ASP A 3 -5.48 -83.83 23.33
N ASP A 4 -6.43 -83.58 24.24
CA ASP A 4 -7.87 -83.44 23.92
C ASP A 4 -8.45 -82.05 24.22
N ARG A 5 -7.66 -81.11 24.78
CA ARG A 5 -8.14 -79.73 25.06
C ARG A 5 -7.84 -78.70 23.97
N VAL A 6 -7.06 -79.06 22.94
CA VAL A 6 -6.66 -78.14 21.86
C VAL A 6 -7.53 -78.31 20.61
N LYS A 7 -8.05 -79.53 20.34
CA LYS A 7 -8.99 -79.78 19.24
C LYS A 7 -10.36 -79.11 19.43
N ASP A 8 -10.78 -78.85 20.67
CA ASP A 8 -12.07 -78.21 20.99
C ASP A 8 -12.08 -76.67 20.82
N ARG A 9 -10.95 -76.02 20.51
CA ARG A 9 -10.89 -74.55 20.38
C ARG A 9 -11.27 -74.01 18.99
N ILE A 10 -11.41 -74.87 17.98
CA ILE A 10 -11.94 -74.49 16.66
C ILE A 10 -13.35 -75.09 16.53
N SER A 11 -14.24 -74.70 17.44
CA SER A 11 -15.67 -75.01 17.31
C SER A 11 -16.34 -73.93 16.46
N LEU A 12 -17.20 -74.33 15.51
CA LEU A 12 -18.01 -73.44 14.66
C LEU A 12 -18.84 -72.40 15.46
N CYS A 13 -18.95 -72.56 16.79
CA CYS A 13 -19.86 -71.80 17.65
C CYS A 13 -19.13 -70.87 18.64
N ASN A 14 -17.80 -70.76 18.62
CA ASN A 14 -17.06 -69.85 19.50
C ASN A 14 -16.58 -68.60 18.73
N ASN A 15 -16.99 -67.41 19.22
CA ASN A 15 -16.63 -66.11 18.63
C ASN A 15 -15.16 -65.70 18.86
N ASP A 16 -14.42 -66.47 19.67
CA ASP A 16 -13.02 -66.21 20.00
C ASP A 16 -12.17 -67.43 19.63
N VAL A 17 -11.96 -67.61 18.32
CA VAL A 17 -10.89 -68.45 17.79
C VAL A 17 -9.64 -67.57 17.65
N THR A 18 -8.55 -67.99 18.28
CA THR A 18 -7.27 -67.30 18.26
C THR A 18 -6.35 -68.02 17.26
N LEU A 19 -6.02 -67.36 16.14
CA LEU A 19 -5.06 -67.87 15.16
C LEU A 19 -3.73 -67.12 15.33
N ILE A 20 -2.63 -67.85 15.45
CA ILE A 20 -1.28 -67.29 15.45
C ILE A 20 -0.67 -67.63 14.09
N MET A 21 -0.53 -66.64 13.22
CA MET A 21 0.07 -66.82 11.89
C MET A 21 1.54 -66.43 11.92
N LYS A 22 2.43 -67.28 11.38
CA LYS A 22 3.81 -66.93 11.04
C LYS A 22 3.84 -66.62 9.54
N ASN A 23 4.31 -65.43 9.15
CA ASN A 23 4.57 -65.13 7.73
C ASN A 23 5.66 -66.07 7.23
N VAL A 24 5.44 -66.68 6.06
CA VAL A 24 6.50 -67.34 5.30
C VAL A 24 7.45 -66.23 4.84
N GLU A 25 8.71 -66.32 5.28
CA GLU A 25 9.78 -65.39 4.95
C GLU A 25 10.02 -65.39 3.42
N ASP A 26 9.94 -64.21 2.80
CA ASP A 26 10.57 -63.97 1.49
C ASP A 26 12.09 -63.88 1.72
N GLU A 27 12.83 -64.78 1.08
CA GLU A 27 14.29 -64.76 1.05
C GLU A 27 14.83 -63.46 0.41
N PRO A 28 15.97 -62.94 0.87
CA PRO A 28 16.58 -61.72 0.33
C PRO A 28 17.22 -61.99 -1.03
N ILE A 29 16.83 -61.21 -2.05
CA ILE A 29 17.58 -61.14 -3.31
C ILE A 29 18.84 -60.31 -3.07
N SER A 30 19.97 -60.99 -3.24
CA SER A 30 21.35 -60.50 -3.11
C SER A 30 21.73 -59.40 -4.09
N GLU A 31 22.61 -58.52 -3.62
CA GLU A 31 23.38 -57.52 -4.35
C GLU A 31 23.93 -58.01 -5.70
N ARG A 32 23.81 -57.18 -6.74
CA ARG A 32 24.77 -57.09 -7.84
C ARG A 32 25.05 -55.63 -8.14
N ASP A 33 26.34 -55.32 -8.01
CA ASP A 33 27.03 -54.16 -8.54
C ASP A 33 26.74 -53.97 -10.04
N ASP A 34 26.58 -52.72 -10.47
CA ASP A 34 27.09 -52.28 -11.76
C ASP A 34 27.45 -50.78 -11.67
N GLU A 35 28.73 -50.52 -11.92
CA GLU A 35 29.40 -49.23 -11.93
C GLU A 35 28.82 -48.30 -13.01
N VAL A 36 28.70 -47.01 -12.70
CA VAL A 36 28.51 -45.95 -13.69
C VAL A 36 29.85 -45.23 -13.88
N PRO A 37 30.51 -45.32 -15.05
CA PRO A 37 31.63 -44.45 -15.36
C PRO A 37 31.15 -43.16 -16.03
N ASN A 38 31.62 -42.04 -15.49
CA ASN A 38 31.81 -40.77 -16.19
C ASN A 38 32.50 -40.98 -17.55
N ILE A 39 32.14 -40.17 -18.55
CA ILE A 39 33.10 -39.35 -19.33
C ILE A 39 32.34 -38.28 -20.14
N SER A 40 33.08 -37.21 -20.31
CA SER A 40 32.80 -35.83 -20.68
C SER A 40 32.77 -35.54 -22.19
N THR A 41 32.08 -34.44 -22.49
CA THR A 41 32.44 -33.29 -23.37
C THR A 41 32.78 -33.46 -24.86
N ASP A 42 32.22 -32.49 -25.60
CA ASP A 42 32.70 -31.81 -26.81
C ASP A 42 32.39 -32.41 -28.19
N GLY A 43 31.89 -31.54 -29.08
CA GLY A 43 31.92 -31.74 -30.52
C GLY A 43 30.81 -31.06 -31.30
N ASP A 44 31.03 -29.81 -31.68
CA ASP A 44 30.23 -28.93 -32.54
C ASP A 44 29.87 -29.48 -33.95
N ILE A 45 28.69 -29.04 -34.41
CA ILE A 45 28.32 -28.41 -35.70
C ILE A 45 28.67 -29.11 -37.03
N GLY A 46 27.66 -29.21 -37.90
CA GLY A 46 27.81 -29.34 -39.35
C GLY A 46 26.47 -29.31 -40.11
N ASP A 47 26.03 -28.09 -40.42
CA ASP A 47 25.37 -27.59 -41.63
C ASP A 47 24.04 -28.17 -42.18
N ASP A 48 23.09 -27.22 -42.30
CA ASP A 48 22.10 -26.94 -43.35
C ASP A 48 21.90 -27.95 -44.50
N GLU A 49 20.62 -28.26 -44.80
CA GLU A 49 20.05 -27.96 -46.12
C GLU A 49 18.51 -27.97 -46.13
N GLU A 50 17.98 -26.99 -46.86
CA GLU A 50 16.58 -26.64 -47.08
C GLU A 50 16.00 -27.40 -48.31
N ILE A 51 14.68 -27.65 -48.26
CA ILE A 51 13.71 -27.68 -49.38
C ILE A 51 13.81 -28.84 -50.41
N GLU A 52 12.74 -29.66 -50.48
CA GLU A 52 11.95 -29.78 -51.72
C GLU A 52 10.52 -30.31 -51.51
N SER A 53 9.65 -29.80 -52.36
CA SER A 53 8.20 -29.86 -52.37
C SER A 53 7.62 -31.03 -53.18
N CYS A 54 6.37 -31.39 -52.86
CA CYS A 54 5.31 -31.89 -53.74
C CYS A 54 5.56 -33.13 -54.63
N ASP A 55 4.79 -34.21 -54.41
CA ASP A 55 3.68 -34.57 -55.31
C ASP A 55 2.94 -35.86 -54.87
N ALA A 56 1.62 -35.82 -55.00
CA ALA A 56 0.66 -36.92 -54.78
C ALA A 56 0.63 -37.88 -56.01
N PRO A 57 -0.32 -38.84 -56.21
CA PRO A 57 -1.42 -39.33 -55.36
C PRO A 57 -1.69 -40.87 -55.39
N GLY A 58 -2.59 -41.32 -54.51
CA GLY A 58 -3.48 -42.48 -54.75
C GLY A 58 -3.28 -43.65 -53.77
N LYS A 59 -4.30 -44.30 -53.20
CA LYS A 59 -5.76 -44.31 -53.37
C LYS A 59 -6.37 -44.80 -52.05
N ARG A 60 -7.37 -44.12 -51.49
CA ARG A 60 -8.39 -44.78 -50.63
C ARG A 60 -9.78 -44.30 -51.07
N GLY A 61 -10.59 -45.29 -51.46
CA GLY A 61 -11.95 -45.13 -51.96
C GLY A 61 -12.98 -44.85 -50.85
N PRO A 62 -14.26 -44.73 -51.23
CA PRO A 62 -15.11 -43.63 -50.78
C PRO A 62 -15.93 -43.94 -49.53
N GLY A 63 -16.10 -42.91 -48.71
CA GLY A 63 -17.12 -42.88 -47.67
C GLY A 63 -18.50 -42.47 -48.21
N ARG A 64 -19.54 -43.01 -47.56
CA ARG A 64 -20.83 -42.40 -47.17
C ARG A 64 -21.81 -43.51 -46.77
N PRO A 65 -22.90 -43.22 -46.05
CA PRO A 65 -23.03 -42.47 -44.79
C PRO A 65 -23.84 -43.29 -43.76
N LYS A 66 -23.87 -42.93 -42.47
CA LYS A 66 -25.01 -43.36 -41.62
C LYS A 66 -25.77 -42.17 -41.07
N LYS A 67 -27.06 -42.20 -41.43
CA LYS A 67 -28.08 -41.18 -41.26
C LYS A 67 -28.53 -41.06 -39.81
N VAL A 68 -28.84 -39.81 -39.48
CA VAL A 68 -29.64 -39.29 -38.37
C VAL A 68 -30.95 -40.05 -38.17
N ARG A 69 -31.35 -40.25 -36.91
CA ARG A 69 -32.76 -40.19 -36.53
C ARG A 69 -32.91 -39.40 -35.23
N THR A 70 -33.66 -38.31 -35.36
CA THR A 70 -34.07 -37.33 -34.36
C THR A 70 -35.28 -37.82 -33.55
N GLY A 71 -35.28 -37.50 -32.25
CA GLY A 71 -36.44 -37.05 -31.44
C GLY A 71 -37.48 -38.08 -30.95
N GLN A 72 -37.57 -38.29 -29.62
CA GLN A 72 -38.57 -37.65 -28.73
C GLN A 72 -38.41 -38.06 -27.24
N PRO A 73 -39.01 -37.32 -26.27
CA PRO A 73 -38.42 -36.98 -24.97
C PRO A 73 -38.96 -37.74 -23.74
N GLY A 74 -38.13 -37.76 -22.68
CA GLY A 74 -38.50 -37.56 -21.28
C GLY A 74 -39.25 -38.67 -20.51
N ARG A 75 -38.61 -39.19 -19.45
CA ARG A 75 -39.21 -39.30 -18.10
C ARG A 75 -38.14 -39.53 -17.02
N PRO A 76 -38.38 -39.07 -15.78
CA PRO A 76 -37.36 -38.74 -14.77
C PRO A 76 -36.80 -39.98 -14.07
N ARG A 77 -35.56 -39.88 -13.54
CA ARG A 77 -35.09 -40.83 -12.52
C ARG A 77 -35.91 -40.62 -11.25
N LYS A 78 -36.81 -41.58 -10.99
CA LYS A 78 -37.61 -41.70 -9.76
C LYS A 78 -36.70 -41.69 -8.53
N GLN A 79 -37.04 -40.84 -7.57
CA GLN A 79 -36.90 -41.13 -6.14
C GLN A 79 -37.31 -42.59 -5.89
N TYR A 80 -36.42 -43.38 -5.31
CA TYR A 80 -36.85 -44.61 -4.64
C TYR A 80 -37.40 -44.20 -3.26
N ASN A 81 -38.71 -43.92 -3.23
CA ASN A 81 -39.48 -44.25 -2.04
C ASN A 81 -39.53 -45.78 -1.98
N ILE A 82 -38.82 -46.38 -1.03
CA ILE A 82 -39.05 -47.78 -0.68
C ILE A 82 -40.37 -47.81 0.09
N LEU A 83 -41.45 -47.99 -0.66
CA LEU A 83 -42.69 -48.55 -0.15
C LEU A 83 -42.40 -50.00 0.22
N ASN A 84 -42.58 -50.34 1.50
CA ASN A 84 -42.60 -51.70 2.00
C ASN A 84 -43.57 -52.55 1.15
N VAL A 85 -43.02 -53.44 0.34
CA VAL A 85 -43.73 -54.59 -0.19
C VAL A 85 -43.30 -55.77 0.67
N MET A 86 -44.22 -56.24 1.52
CA MET A 86 -44.04 -57.49 2.26
C MET A 86 -43.93 -58.64 1.25
N THR A 87 -42.71 -59.11 1.03
CA THR A 87 -42.43 -60.47 0.53
C THR A 87 -42.08 -61.34 1.72
N THR A 88 -42.74 -62.47 1.86
CA THR A 88 -42.76 -63.32 3.07
C THR A 88 -41.49 -64.15 3.34
N ASP A 89 -40.33 -63.78 2.79
CA ASP A 89 -39.04 -64.45 3.05
C ASP A 89 -37.89 -63.44 3.15
N ASP A 90 -37.87 -62.62 4.21
CA ASP A 90 -36.79 -61.67 4.48
C ASP A 90 -35.70 -62.30 5.35
N VAL A 91 -34.77 -63.02 4.71
CA VAL A 91 -33.52 -63.43 5.37
C VAL A 91 -32.58 -62.23 5.46
N ALA A 92 -32.57 -61.57 6.62
CA ALA A 92 -31.60 -60.53 6.96
C ALA A 92 -30.24 -61.16 7.34
N ALA A 93 -29.13 -60.47 7.03
CA ALA A 93 -27.81 -60.92 7.44
C ALA A 93 -27.67 -60.78 8.97
N PRO A 94 -27.41 -61.87 9.72
CA PRO A 94 -27.32 -61.82 11.18
C PRO A 94 -26.06 -61.06 11.63
N ALA A 95 -26.21 -60.22 12.65
CA ALA A 95 -25.14 -59.35 13.16
C ALA A 95 -24.08 -60.09 14.01
N SER A 96 -24.33 -61.35 14.39
CA SER A 96 -23.38 -62.17 15.15
C SER A 96 -23.57 -63.66 14.85
N VAL A 97 -22.56 -64.48 15.15
CA VAL A 97 -22.63 -65.95 15.01
C VAL A 97 -23.76 -66.52 15.88
N ASN A 98 -23.96 -66.01 17.10
CA ASN A 98 -25.04 -66.46 17.97
C ASN A 98 -26.43 -66.15 17.37
N ALA A 99 -26.59 -64.98 16.74
CA ALA A 99 -27.81 -64.64 16.02
C ALA A 99 -28.00 -65.50 14.75
N ALA A 100 -26.93 -65.86 14.05
CA ALA A 100 -26.98 -66.72 12.88
C ALA A 100 -27.37 -68.17 13.22
N LEU A 101 -26.80 -68.70 14.30
CA LEU A 101 -27.01 -70.08 14.76
C LEU A 101 -28.34 -70.29 15.52
N SER A 102 -29.00 -69.20 15.88
CA SER A 102 -30.35 -69.20 16.50
C SER A 102 -31.45 -68.82 15.49
N SER A 103 -31.12 -68.63 14.21
CA SER A 103 -32.07 -68.32 13.14
C SER A 103 -32.65 -69.57 12.48
N ASP A 104 -33.77 -69.43 11.79
CA ASP A 104 -34.42 -70.54 11.04
C ASP A 104 -33.50 -71.13 9.95
N HIS A 105 -32.48 -70.39 9.51
CA HIS A 105 -31.45 -70.82 8.53
C HIS A 105 -30.12 -71.26 9.18
N ALA A 106 -30.12 -71.63 10.47
CA ALA A 106 -28.91 -71.99 11.21
C ALA A 106 -28.10 -73.15 10.57
N SER A 107 -28.78 -74.11 9.92
CA SER A 107 -28.13 -75.23 9.22
C SER A 107 -27.33 -74.75 7.98
N GLU A 108 -27.87 -73.79 7.24
CA GLU A 108 -27.24 -73.23 6.05
C GLU A 108 -26.06 -72.31 6.40
N TRP A 109 -26.18 -71.53 7.48
CA TRP A 109 -25.07 -70.73 8.01
C TRP A 109 -23.92 -71.62 8.51
N ARG A 110 -24.20 -72.71 9.24
CA ARG A 110 -23.16 -73.69 9.62
C ARG A 110 -22.47 -74.30 8.41
N ALA A 111 -23.22 -74.70 7.39
CA ALA A 111 -22.65 -75.26 6.16
C ALA A 111 -21.76 -74.26 5.42
N SER A 112 -22.11 -72.97 5.41
CA SER A 112 -21.27 -71.93 4.82
C SER A 112 -20.01 -71.63 5.65
N MET A 113 -20.07 -71.69 6.98
CA MET A 113 -18.90 -71.49 7.85
C MET A 113 -17.93 -72.67 7.74
N GLN A 114 -18.45 -73.91 7.68
CA GLN A 114 -17.61 -75.09 7.54
C GLN A 114 -16.87 -75.10 6.19
N LYS A 115 -17.55 -74.75 5.09
CA LYS A 115 -16.90 -74.61 3.77
C LYS A 115 -15.75 -73.60 3.76
N GLU A 116 -15.84 -72.55 4.56
CA GLU A 116 -14.75 -71.58 4.70
C GLU A 116 -13.56 -72.17 5.46
N ILE A 117 -13.80 -72.87 6.59
CA ILE A 117 -12.74 -73.55 7.35
C ILE A 117 -12.05 -74.61 6.49
N ASP A 118 -12.82 -75.45 5.80
CA ASP A 118 -12.29 -76.50 4.94
C ASP A 118 -11.40 -75.92 3.84
N SER A 119 -11.83 -74.80 3.23
CA SER A 119 -11.04 -74.09 2.22
C SER A 119 -9.75 -73.50 2.78
N LEU A 120 -9.76 -72.99 4.02
CA LEU A 120 -8.55 -72.46 4.67
C LEU A 120 -7.55 -73.58 5.03
N GLN A 121 -8.05 -74.76 5.41
CA GLN A 121 -7.25 -75.96 5.67
C GLN A 121 -6.65 -76.55 4.39
N GLU A 122 -7.44 -76.67 3.32
CA GLU A 122 -7.01 -77.20 2.03
C GLU A 122 -5.90 -76.33 1.40
N ASN A 123 -6.03 -75.01 1.54
CA ASN A 123 -5.04 -74.05 1.05
C ASN A 123 -3.84 -73.83 1.99
N LYS A 124 -3.73 -74.58 3.11
CA LYS A 124 -2.63 -74.48 4.09
C LYS A 124 -2.32 -73.04 4.54
N THR A 125 -3.36 -72.26 4.77
CA THR A 125 -3.22 -70.80 5.03
C THR A 125 -2.71 -70.45 6.43
N TRP A 126 -2.52 -71.41 7.34
CA TRP A 126 -2.05 -71.19 8.71
C TRP A 126 -1.39 -72.46 9.32
N GLU A 127 -0.58 -72.28 10.37
CA GLU A 127 0.04 -73.33 11.19
C GLU A 127 -0.20 -73.02 12.68
N LEU A 128 -0.38 -74.04 13.52
CA LEU A 128 -0.64 -73.86 14.96
C LEU A 128 0.69 -73.78 15.73
N VAL A 129 0.96 -72.67 16.41
CA VAL A 129 2.20 -72.45 17.18
C VAL A 129 1.93 -71.94 18.61
N ASP A 130 2.87 -72.16 19.52
CA ASP A 130 2.82 -71.60 20.88
C ASP A 130 3.06 -70.07 20.87
N LEU A 131 2.31 -69.33 21.70
CA LEU A 131 2.38 -67.87 21.76
C LEU A 131 3.75 -67.40 22.29
N PRO A 132 4.54 -66.64 21.50
CA PRO A 132 5.84 -66.14 21.94
C PRO A 132 5.72 -65.24 23.18
N LYS A 133 6.70 -65.33 24.08
CA LYS A 133 6.71 -64.62 25.37
C LYS A 133 6.68 -63.11 25.15
N GLY A 134 5.59 -62.45 25.54
CA GLY A 134 5.41 -60.99 25.46
C GLY A 134 4.45 -60.50 24.37
N GLU A 135 4.02 -61.37 23.45
CA GLU A 135 3.14 -61.01 22.34
C GLU A 135 1.65 -61.24 22.65
N LYS A 136 0.77 -60.43 22.08
CA LYS A 136 -0.70 -60.58 22.19
C LYS A 136 -1.27 -61.17 20.90
N ALA A 137 -1.99 -62.29 21.01
CA ALA A 137 -2.60 -62.92 19.86
C ALA A 137 -3.78 -62.09 19.29
N ILE A 138 -3.87 -62.00 17.95
CA ILE A 138 -4.95 -61.33 17.25
C ILE A 138 -6.15 -62.28 17.16
N GLY A 139 -7.31 -61.88 17.70
CA GLY A 139 -8.54 -62.69 17.62
C GLY A 139 -9.15 -62.69 16.21
N CYS A 140 -10.01 -63.66 15.86
CA CYS A 140 -10.74 -63.67 14.58
C CYS A 140 -12.24 -63.35 14.77
N LYS A 141 -12.96 -63.01 13.69
CA LYS A 141 -14.43 -62.90 13.68
C LYS A 141 -15.01 -63.46 12.37
N TRP A 142 -16.27 -63.91 12.44
CA TRP A 142 -17.04 -64.30 11.27
C TRP A 142 -17.76 -63.10 10.65
N VAL A 143 -17.67 -62.96 9.32
CA VAL A 143 -18.44 -62.00 8.51
C VAL A 143 -19.48 -62.76 7.69
N LEU A 144 -20.75 -62.41 7.87
CA LEU A 144 -21.90 -63.11 7.29
C LEU A 144 -22.64 -62.21 6.30
N ALA A 145 -22.86 -62.72 5.08
CA ALA A 145 -23.52 -61.96 4.01
C ALA A 145 -24.47 -62.85 3.20
N VAL A 146 -25.62 -62.28 2.82
CA VAL A 146 -26.62 -62.94 1.97
C VAL A 146 -26.40 -62.49 0.53
N LYS A 147 -26.01 -63.40 -0.37
CA LYS A 147 -25.88 -63.10 -1.81
C LYS A 147 -27.24 -63.21 -2.47
N ARG A 148 -27.70 -62.12 -3.10
CA ARG A 148 -28.95 -62.05 -3.87
C ARG A 148 -28.68 -61.91 -5.37
N ASP A 149 -29.61 -62.36 -6.20
CA ASP A 149 -29.56 -62.19 -7.66
C ASP A 149 -30.14 -60.84 -8.12
N GLU A 150 -30.15 -60.61 -9.44
CA GLU A 150 -30.68 -59.41 -10.10
C GLU A 150 -32.20 -59.18 -9.91
N HIS A 151 -32.91 -60.17 -9.35
CA HIS A 151 -34.33 -60.10 -9.02
C HIS A 151 -34.59 -60.10 -7.50
N GLY A 152 -33.54 -59.99 -6.67
CA GLY A 152 -33.64 -59.86 -5.22
C GLY A 152 -33.81 -61.18 -4.46
N LYS A 153 -33.77 -62.33 -5.14
CA LYS A 153 -33.90 -63.66 -4.55
C LYS A 153 -32.56 -64.12 -3.96
N VAL A 154 -32.61 -64.79 -2.81
CA VAL A 154 -31.40 -65.30 -2.14
C VAL A 154 -30.79 -66.46 -2.93
N VAL A 155 -29.53 -66.31 -3.33
CA VAL A 155 -28.75 -67.27 -4.13
C VAL A 155 -27.87 -68.16 -3.25
N ARG A 156 -27.20 -67.57 -2.24
CA ARG A 156 -26.43 -68.32 -1.24
C ARG A 156 -26.11 -67.47 0.00
N LEU A 157 -25.96 -68.13 1.13
CA LEU A 157 -25.37 -67.55 2.34
C LEU A 157 -23.84 -67.66 2.23
N LYS A 158 -23.11 -66.60 2.59
CA LYS A 158 -21.66 -66.53 2.50
C LYS A 158 -21.09 -66.14 3.86
N SER A 159 -20.16 -66.95 4.36
CA SER A 159 -19.42 -66.74 5.60
C SER A 159 -17.92 -66.63 5.30
N ARG A 160 -17.23 -65.69 5.95
CA ARG A 160 -15.77 -65.52 5.86
C ARG A 160 -15.18 -65.39 7.26
N LEU A 161 -14.07 -66.07 7.53
CA LEU A 161 -13.32 -65.92 8.79
C LEU A 161 -12.23 -64.86 8.57
N VAL A 162 -12.25 -63.77 9.33
CA VAL A 162 -11.30 -62.66 9.19
C VAL A 162 -10.58 -62.38 10.51
N ALA A 163 -9.29 -62.04 10.45
CA ALA A 163 -8.55 -61.58 11.63
C ALA A 163 -9.08 -60.22 12.10
N LYS A 164 -9.22 -60.01 13.42
CA LYS A 164 -9.49 -58.72 14.08
C LYS A 164 -8.21 -57.86 14.11
N GLY A 165 -7.44 -57.85 13.01
CA GLY A 165 -6.17 -57.12 12.90
C GLY A 165 -6.33 -55.59 12.88
N CYS A 166 -7.55 -55.08 12.72
CA CYS A 166 -7.85 -53.66 12.76
C CYS A 166 -8.78 -53.36 13.93
N ALA A 167 -8.23 -52.89 15.05
CA ALA A 167 -8.98 -52.09 16.02
C ALA A 167 -9.24 -50.67 15.47
N GLN A 168 -9.52 -50.55 14.17
CA GLN A 168 -9.90 -49.28 13.54
C GLN A 168 -11.31 -48.95 14.04
N GLN A 169 -11.40 -47.88 14.83
CA GLN A 169 -12.67 -47.23 15.07
C GLN A 169 -13.04 -46.46 13.80
N TYR A 170 -14.30 -46.58 13.37
CA TYR A 170 -14.84 -45.78 12.28
C TYR A 170 -14.67 -44.29 12.66
N GLY A 171 -13.87 -43.54 11.88
CA GLY A 171 -13.48 -42.16 12.22
C GLY A 171 -14.54 -41.13 11.89
N GLY A 172 -15.31 -41.32 10.81
CA GLY A 172 -16.43 -40.47 10.43
C GLY A 172 -16.47 -40.20 8.92
N THR A 173 -17.58 -39.62 8.46
CA THR A 173 -17.75 -39.09 7.09
C THR A 173 -17.95 -37.58 7.16
N GLY A 174 -17.36 -36.82 6.24
CA GLY A 174 -17.56 -35.38 6.14
C GLY A 174 -17.71 -34.89 4.70
N LYS A 175 -18.14 -33.64 4.57
CA LYS A 175 -18.24 -32.92 3.30
C LYS A 175 -17.69 -31.52 3.48
N LEU A 176 -17.01 -31.01 2.46
CA LEU A 176 -16.53 -29.62 2.42
C LEU A 176 -16.91 -29.00 1.08
N ASP A 177 -17.54 -27.83 1.13
CA ASP A 177 -17.91 -27.03 -0.03
C ASP A 177 -17.10 -25.73 -0.03
N LEU A 178 -16.33 -25.50 -1.11
CA LEU A 178 -15.56 -24.30 -1.35
C LEU A 178 -16.14 -23.55 -2.55
N GLY A 179 -16.48 -22.28 -2.36
CA GLY A 179 -17.17 -21.45 -3.35
C GLY A 179 -16.26 -20.86 -4.43
N LEU A 180 -16.84 -20.07 -5.33
CA LEU A 180 -16.08 -19.29 -6.32
C LEU A 180 -15.56 -17.99 -5.67
N GLN A 181 -14.37 -17.53 -6.08
CA GLN A 181 -13.74 -16.27 -5.63
C GLN A 181 -13.33 -15.41 -6.83
N TYR A 182 -13.52 -14.09 -6.77
CA TYR A 182 -13.09 -13.16 -7.81
C TYR A 182 -11.67 -12.63 -7.56
N HIS A 183 -10.98 -12.22 -8.62
CA HIS A 183 -9.57 -11.83 -8.60
C HIS A 183 -9.31 -10.43 -8.00
N ASN A 184 -10.29 -9.52 -8.02
CA ASN A 184 -10.20 -8.14 -7.47
C ASN A 184 -8.99 -7.31 -7.94
N PHE A 185 -8.54 -7.42 -9.19
CA PHE A 185 -7.55 -6.49 -9.73
C PHE A 185 -8.13 -5.06 -9.91
N MET A 186 -7.30 -4.03 -9.71
CA MET A 186 -7.74 -2.62 -9.62
C MET A 186 -8.24 -2.07 -10.96
N GLU A 187 -7.56 -2.39 -12.05
CA GLU A 187 -7.94 -2.00 -13.40
C GLU A 187 -8.53 -3.17 -14.19
N PRO A 188 -9.66 -2.97 -14.89
CA PRO A 188 -10.25 -4.00 -15.73
C PRO A 188 -9.35 -4.32 -16.93
N HIS A 189 -9.67 -5.38 -17.67
CA HIS A 189 -9.04 -5.71 -18.94
C HIS A 189 -9.16 -4.50 -19.87
N THR A 190 -8.01 -3.86 -20.07
CA THR A 190 -7.85 -2.62 -20.81
C THR A 190 -6.79 -2.82 -21.87
N THR A 191 -7.08 -2.36 -23.08
CA THR A 191 -6.18 -2.46 -24.21
C THR A 191 -6.25 -1.20 -25.06
N VAL A 192 -5.08 -0.67 -25.42
CA VAL A 192 -4.94 0.37 -26.45
C VAL A 192 -4.12 -0.22 -27.59
N VAL A 193 -4.64 -0.18 -28.80
CA VAL A 193 -3.96 -0.67 -30.01
C VAL A 193 -3.73 0.49 -30.96
N LEU A 194 -2.49 0.63 -31.40
CA LEU A 194 -2.01 1.60 -32.37
C LEU A 194 -1.58 0.83 -33.63
N PRO A 195 -2.28 0.99 -34.76
CA PRO A 195 -1.78 0.45 -36.03
C PRO A 195 -0.54 1.23 -36.49
N PHE A 196 0.44 0.53 -37.06
CA PHE A 196 1.61 1.15 -37.71
C PHE A 196 1.91 0.42 -39.02
N GLU A 197 2.89 0.91 -39.78
CA GLU A 197 3.26 0.31 -41.06
C GLU A 197 3.78 -1.12 -40.89
N GLY A 198 2.99 -2.10 -41.36
CA GLY A 198 3.33 -3.53 -41.28
C GLY A 198 2.91 -4.25 -40.00
N GLY A 199 2.11 -3.63 -39.11
CA GLY A 199 1.74 -4.30 -37.86
C GLY A 199 0.85 -3.51 -36.90
N VAL A 200 0.82 -3.97 -35.64
CA VAL A 200 0.11 -3.30 -34.53
C VAL A 200 0.99 -3.24 -33.28
N GLN A 201 0.99 -2.10 -32.61
CA GLN A 201 1.57 -1.94 -31.28
C GLN A 201 0.43 -1.82 -30.26
N MET A 202 0.52 -2.52 -29.15
CA MET A 202 -0.53 -2.52 -28.13
C MET A 202 0.01 -2.38 -26.71
N TYR A 203 -0.75 -1.60 -25.93
CA TYR A 203 -0.60 -1.47 -24.49
C TYR A 203 -1.70 -2.30 -23.83
N VAL A 204 -1.33 -3.38 -23.15
CA VAL A 204 -2.28 -4.38 -22.64
C VAL A 204 -2.04 -4.60 -21.15
N ALA A 205 -3.12 -4.68 -20.36
CA ALA A 205 -3.05 -5.15 -18.98
C ALA A 205 -2.97 -6.70 -18.94
N THR A 206 -1.77 -7.26 -19.16
CA THR A 206 -1.52 -8.71 -19.27
C THR A 206 -0.43 -9.20 -18.31
N GLN A 207 -0.53 -10.44 -17.84
CA GLN A 207 0.56 -11.14 -17.13
C GLN A 207 1.45 -11.96 -18.08
N TRP A 208 1.03 -12.14 -19.34
CA TRP A 208 1.72 -12.97 -20.34
C TRP A 208 1.70 -12.30 -21.71
N MET A 209 2.71 -11.45 -21.95
CA MET A 209 2.78 -10.66 -23.19
C MET A 209 2.91 -11.53 -24.44
N ASP A 210 3.71 -12.58 -24.37
CA ASP A 210 3.97 -13.48 -25.50
C ASP A 210 2.72 -14.24 -25.94
N LEU A 211 1.93 -14.73 -24.99
CA LEU A 211 0.63 -15.33 -25.32
C LEU A 211 -0.32 -14.28 -25.91
N THR A 212 -0.30 -13.05 -25.41
CA THR A 212 -1.09 -11.95 -25.96
C THR A 212 -0.68 -11.66 -27.41
N GLN A 213 0.64 -11.61 -27.67
CA GLN A 213 1.23 -11.39 -28.99
C GLN A 213 0.83 -12.49 -29.97
N ASP A 214 0.94 -13.75 -29.57
CA ASP A 214 0.58 -14.92 -30.38
C ASP A 214 -0.93 -14.96 -30.69
N VAL A 215 -1.78 -14.73 -29.69
CA VAL A 215 -3.25 -14.71 -29.89
C VAL A 215 -3.66 -13.59 -30.85
N VAL A 216 -3.08 -12.39 -30.70
CA VAL A 216 -3.38 -11.25 -31.57
C VAL A 216 -2.84 -11.46 -32.98
N ALA A 217 -1.62 -11.99 -33.12
CA ALA A 217 -1.03 -12.33 -34.41
C ALA A 217 -1.92 -13.32 -35.17
N LYS A 218 -2.36 -14.39 -34.51
CA LYS A 218 -3.32 -15.37 -35.07
C LYS A 218 -4.66 -14.74 -35.42
N ALA A 219 -5.21 -13.88 -34.57
CA ALA A 219 -6.49 -13.21 -34.82
C ALA A 219 -6.45 -12.26 -36.03
N LEU A 220 -5.29 -11.64 -36.29
CA LEU A 220 -5.09 -10.73 -37.42
C LEU A 220 -4.50 -11.40 -38.67
N ASN A 221 -4.12 -12.68 -38.58
CA ASN A 221 -3.33 -13.37 -39.60
C ASN A 221 -2.02 -12.62 -39.93
N LEU A 222 -1.33 -12.16 -38.87
CA LEU A 222 0.00 -11.55 -38.91
C LEU A 222 1.03 -12.50 -38.30
N ARG A 223 2.31 -12.23 -38.54
CA ARG A 223 3.44 -12.89 -37.85
C ARG A 223 3.63 -12.26 -36.47
N SER A 224 4.11 -13.01 -35.48
CA SER A 224 4.29 -12.49 -34.11
C SER A 224 5.20 -11.26 -34.04
N ASN A 225 6.21 -11.14 -34.91
CA ASN A 225 7.09 -9.97 -34.99
C ASN A 225 6.42 -8.71 -35.58
N GLU A 226 5.22 -8.84 -36.14
CA GLU A 226 4.38 -7.72 -36.61
C GLU A 226 3.42 -7.22 -35.50
N VAL A 227 3.45 -7.86 -34.32
CA VAL A 227 2.65 -7.48 -33.14
C VAL A 227 3.59 -7.12 -32.00
N GLN A 228 3.52 -5.89 -31.51
CA GLN A 228 4.32 -5.44 -30.37
C GLN A 228 3.43 -5.27 -29.14
N VAL A 229 3.72 -5.98 -28.06
CA VAL A 229 2.98 -5.87 -26.79
C VAL A 229 3.85 -5.19 -25.76
N LYS A 230 3.33 -4.13 -25.13
CA LYS A 230 4.00 -3.37 -24.08
C LYS A 230 3.14 -3.31 -22.83
N THR A 231 3.73 -3.63 -21.69
CA THR A 231 3.08 -3.61 -20.38
C THR A 231 4.00 -2.93 -19.38
N ARG A 232 3.59 -1.79 -18.83
CA ARG A 232 4.43 -1.07 -17.87
C ARG A 232 4.26 -1.62 -16.44
N ARG A 233 3.06 -1.49 -15.89
CA ARG A 233 2.65 -1.99 -14.58
C ARG A 233 1.15 -2.26 -14.63
N ILE A 234 0.70 -3.26 -13.88
CA ILE A 234 -0.72 -3.57 -13.71
C ILE A 234 -1.09 -3.47 -12.22
N GLY A 235 -2.31 -3.07 -11.90
CA GLY A 235 -2.85 -2.93 -10.54
C GLY A 235 -3.34 -4.26 -9.98
N GLY A 236 -2.49 -5.28 -10.05
CA GLY A 236 -2.81 -6.66 -9.67
C GLY A 236 -3.23 -7.53 -10.87
N GLY A 237 -2.72 -8.77 -10.88
CA GLY A 237 -3.08 -9.80 -11.87
C GLY A 237 -3.88 -10.94 -11.24
N TYR A 238 -3.40 -11.46 -10.11
CA TYR A 238 -3.99 -12.56 -9.34
C TYR A 238 -4.43 -13.76 -10.19
N GLY A 239 -3.78 -13.95 -11.35
CA GLY A 239 -4.03 -14.98 -12.36
C GLY A 239 -5.11 -14.65 -13.40
N GLY A 240 -6.05 -13.75 -13.11
CA GLY A 240 -7.14 -13.36 -14.02
C GLY A 240 -6.71 -12.54 -15.25
N LYS A 241 -5.42 -12.16 -15.34
CA LYS A 241 -4.81 -11.46 -16.49
C LYS A 241 -3.78 -12.32 -17.22
N ALA A 242 -3.69 -13.62 -16.93
CA ALA A 242 -2.80 -14.55 -17.64
C ALA A 242 -3.27 -14.87 -19.07
N THR A 243 -4.53 -15.28 -19.22
CA THR A 243 -5.08 -15.73 -20.51
C THR A 243 -6.30 -14.90 -20.94
N ARG A 244 -7.12 -14.46 -19.99
CA ARG A 244 -8.46 -13.91 -20.26
C ARG A 244 -8.44 -12.49 -20.83
N CYS A 245 -7.38 -11.73 -20.54
CA CYS A 245 -7.17 -10.41 -21.13
C CYS A 245 -7.01 -10.46 -22.67
N ASN A 246 -6.62 -11.61 -23.22
CA ASN A 246 -6.41 -11.79 -24.65
C ASN A 246 -7.70 -11.64 -25.47
N LEU A 247 -8.86 -11.91 -24.88
CA LEU A 247 -10.16 -11.71 -25.53
C LEU A 247 -10.39 -10.22 -25.83
N ALA A 248 -10.14 -9.37 -24.84
CA ALA A 248 -10.22 -7.91 -24.99
C ALA A 248 -9.15 -7.39 -25.96
N ALA A 249 -7.92 -7.90 -25.86
CA ALA A 249 -6.81 -7.49 -26.71
C ALA A 249 -7.03 -7.85 -28.18
N ALA A 250 -7.49 -9.08 -28.47
CA ALA A 250 -7.81 -9.53 -29.82
C ALA A 250 -8.97 -8.73 -30.42
N ALA A 251 -10.04 -8.48 -29.66
CA ALA A 251 -11.17 -7.68 -30.14
C ALA A 251 -10.75 -6.24 -30.50
N ALA A 252 -9.95 -5.59 -29.64
CA ALA A 252 -9.42 -4.26 -29.89
C ALA A 252 -8.47 -4.24 -31.10
N ALA A 253 -7.64 -5.28 -31.25
CA ALA A 253 -6.69 -5.40 -32.36
C ALA A 253 -7.41 -5.60 -33.70
N VAL A 254 -8.44 -6.45 -33.76
CA VAL A 254 -9.27 -6.63 -34.97
C VAL A 254 -9.93 -5.31 -35.38
N ALA A 255 -10.47 -4.55 -34.41
CA ALA A 255 -11.06 -3.25 -34.69
C ALA A 255 -10.01 -2.23 -35.20
N ALA A 256 -8.85 -2.14 -34.55
CA ALA A 256 -7.78 -1.22 -34.95
C ALA A 256 -7.23 -1.56 -36.34
N HIS A 257 -7.01 -2.84 -36.61
CA HIS A 257 -6.50 -3.34 -37.88
C HIS A 257 -7.50 -3.12 -39.02
N LYS A 258 -8.79 -3.37 -38.79
CA LYS A 258 -9.84 -3.14 -39.81
C LYS A 258 -10.09 -1.66 -40.10
N LEU A 259 -10.03 -0.81 -39.09
CA LEU A 259 -10.32 0.62 -39.23
C LEU A 259 -9.08 1.46 -39.57
N ASN A 260 -7.88 0.89 -39.47
CA ASN A 260 -6.59 1.58 -39.54
C ASN A 260 -6.54 2.84 -38.67
N ARG A 261 -7.08 2.74 -37.44
CA ARG A 261 -7.15 3.82 -36.46
C ARG A 261 -6.81 3.29 -35.06
N PRO A 262 -6.24 4.12 -34.18
CA PRO A 262 -6.10 3.78 -32.77
C PRO A 262 -7.42 3.37 -32.15
N VAL A 263 -7.43 2.24 -31.42
CA VAL A 263 -8.60 1.75 -30.68
C VAL A 263 -8.25 1.59 -29.21
N ARG A 264 -9.13 2.08 -28.34
CA ARG A 264 -9.09 1.83 -26.90
C ARG A 264 -10.30 0.98 -26.52
N PHE A 265 -10.06 -0.10 -25.80
CA PHE A 265 -11.08 -0.98 -25.25
C PHE A 265 -10.90 -1.08 -23.73
N VAL A 266 -11.96 -0.80 -22.98
CA VAL A 266 -11.98 -0.87 -21.52
C VAL A 266 -13.25 -1.61 -21.12
N GLN A 267 -13.12 -2.76 -20.48
CA GLN A 267 -14.29 -3.48 -19.96
C GLN A 267 -14.86 -2.79 -18.72
N SER A 268 -16.19 -2.80 -18.60
CA SER A 268 -16.85 -2.41 -17.36
C SER A 268 -16.62 -3.47 -16.27
N LEU A 269 -16.76 -3.09 -14.99
CA LEU A 269 -16.63 -4.04 -13.89
C LEU A 269 -17.67 -5.19 -13.97
N GLU A 270 -18.88 -4.88 -14.42
CA GLU A 270 -19.92 -5.87 -14.63
C GLU A 270 -19.55 -6.88 -15.72
N SER A 271 -19.07 -6.37 -16.85
CA SER A 271 -18.64 -7.22 -17.97
C SER A 271 -17.48 -8.12 -17.55
N ILE A 272 -16.49 -7.59 -16.83
CA ILE A 272 -15.32 -8.39 -16.46
C ILE A 272 -15.62 -9.43 -15.37
N MET A 273 -16.52 -9.12 -14.43
CA MET A 273 -16.98 -10.09 -13.43
C MET A 273 -17.84 -11.20 -14.05
N THR A 274 -18.39 -11.00 -15.25
CA THR A 274 -19.12 -12.06 -15.96
C THR A 274 -18.23 -12.83 -16.94
N THR A 275 -17.22 -12.20 -17.57
CA THR A 275 -16.47 -12.81 -18.67
C THR A 275 -15.10 -13.42 -18.31
N THR A 276 -14.45 -13.00 -17.22
CA THR A 276 -13.05 -13.37 -16.94
C THR A 276 -12.88 -14.77 -16.30
N GLY A 277 -13.96 -15.44 -15.88
CA GLY A 277 -13.84 -16.62 -15.02
C GLY A 277 -13.46 -16.26 -13.57
N LYS A 278 -13.52 -17.24 -12.67
CA LYS A 278 -13.28 -17.10 -11.21
C LYS A 278 -12.32 -18.19 -10.71
N ARG A 279 -11.94 -18.15 -9.44
CA ARG A 279 -11.39 -19.33 -8.74
C ARG A 279 -12.40 -20.47 -8.85
N TRP A 280 -11.93 -21.69 -9.07
CA TRP A 280 -12.78 -22.87 -9.14
C TRP A 280 -13.44 -23.19 -7.80
N SER A 281 -14.72 -23.56 -7.84
CA SER A 281 -15.41 -24.15 -6.70
C SER A 281 -14.98 -25.61 -6.56
N CYS A 282 -14.82 -26.06 -5.33
CA CYS A 282 -14.39 -27.43 -5.03
C CYS A 282 -15.30 -28.06 -3.97
N HIS A 283 -15.82 -29.25 -4.26
CA HIS A 283 -16.55 -30.09 -3.32
C HIS A 283 -15.69 -31.31 -2.96
N CYS A 284 -15.41 -31.59 -1.67
CA CYS A 284 -14.85 -32.89 -1.25
C CYS A 284 -15.87 -33.67 -0.42
N ASP A 285 -16.08 -34.93 -0.82
CA ASP A 285 -16.64 -35.98 0.03
C ASP A 285 -15.48 -36.80 0.63
N TYR A 286 -15.44 -36.97 1.96
CA TYR A 286 -14.39 -37.79 2.59
C TYR A 286 -14.89 -38.76 3.66
N ASP A 287 -14.21 -39.91 3.72
CA ASP A 287 -14.26 -40.87 4.82
C ASP A 287 -12.89 -40.91 5.50
N PHE A 288 -12.83 -40.83 6.83
CA PHE A 288 -11.57 -40.96 7.56
C PHE A 288 -11.63 -42.01 8.67
N TYR A 289 -10.46 -42.55 9.01
CA TYR A 289 -10.24 -43.49 10.10
C TYR A 289 -9.05 -42.97 10.90
N ALA A 290 -9.21 -42.84 12.22
CA ALA A 290 -8.18 -42.30 13.09
C ALA A 290 -7.96 -43.21 14.31
N GLN A 291 -6.73 -43.21 14.83
CA GLN A 291 -6.39 -43.82 16.11
C GLN A 291 -6.79 -42.90 17.26
N ALA A 292 -6.84 -43.43 18.49
CA ALA A 292 -7.23 -42.64 19.68
C ALA A 292 -6.31 -41.43 19.95
N ASN A 293 -5.05 -41.48 19.50
CA ASN A 293 -4.09 -40.37 19.60
C ASN A 293 -4.22 -39.34 18.45
N GLY A 294 -5.24 -39.46 17.59
CA GLY A 294 -5.45 -38.57 16.45
C GLY A 294 -4.66 -38.91 15.18
N LYS A 295 -3.83 -39.97 15.18
CA LYS A 295 -3.08 -40.37 13.97
C LYS A 295 -4.03 -40.95 12.90
N ILE A 296 -3.88 -40.52 11.65
CA ILE A 296 -4.65 -41.02 10.50
C ILE A 296 -4.29 -42.50 10.27
N ALA A 297 -5.30 -43.34 10.27
CA ALA A 297 -5.21 -44.78 9.99
C ALA A 297 -5.71 -45.14 8.58
N GLY A 298 -6.51 -44.26 7.96
CA GLY A 298 -6.91 -44.34 6.56
C GLY A 298 -7.78 -43.17 6.11
N LEU A 299 -7.77 -42.88 4.81
CA LEU A 299 -8.46 -41.72 4.24
C LEU A 299 -9.00 -42.03 2.84
N ASN A 300 -10.23 -41.65 2.54
CA ASN A 300 -10.83 -41.72 1.20
C ASN A 300 -11.50 -40.37 0.89
N CYS A 301 -10.85 -39.46 0.14
CA CYS A 301 -11.47 -38.21 -0.31
C CYS A 301 -11.66 -38.21 -1.83
N ARG A 302 -12.79 -37.65 -2.26
CA ARG A 302 -13.16 -37.42 -3.65
C ARG A 302 -13.40 -35.93 -3.82
N LEU A 303 -12.54 -35.27 -4.58
CA LEU A 303 -12.64 -33.85 -4.91
C LEU A 303 -13.34 -33.67 -6.26
N TYR A 304 -14.28 -32.74 -6.32
CA TYR A 304 -15.01 -32.37 -7.53
C TYR A 304 -14.83 -30.87 -7.77
N GLU A 305 -14.30 -30.51 -8.94
CA GLU A 305 -14.09 -29.11 -9.33
C GLU A 305 -14.97 -28.76 -10.53
N ASP A 306 -15.69 -27.64 -10.44
CA ASP A 306 -16.45 -27.11 -11.57
C ASP A 306 -15.55 -26.25 -12.46
N ALA A 307 -15.18 -26.79 -13.62
CA ALA A 307 -14.36 -26.11 -14.61
C ALA A 307 -15.16 -25.18 -15.54
N GLY A 308 -16.49 -25.19 -15.46
CA GLY A 308 -17.35 -24.56 -16.45
C GLY A 308 -17.35 -25.31 -17.79
N TYR A 309 -17.62 -24.60 -18.89
CA TYR A 309 -17.76 -25.21 -20.22
C TYR A 309 -16.42 -25.62 -20.90
N LEU A 310 -15.26 -25.34 -20.29
CA LEU A 310 -13.93 -25.74 -20.79
C LEU A 310 -13.05 -26.22 -19.63
N THR A 311 -12.32 -27.32 -19.85
CA THR A 311 -11.44 -27.93 -18.84
C THR A 311 -9.97 -27.52 -18.96
N SER A 312 -9.63 -26.66 -19.93
CA SER A 312 -8.24 -26.41 -20.35
C SER A 312 -7.34 -25.75 -19.32
N GLU A 313 -7.91 -25.14 -18.27
CA GLU A 313 -7.16 -24.44 -17.22
C GLU A 313 -7.31 -25.09 -15.83
N SER A 314 -7.99 -26.25 -15.71
CA SER A 314 -8.29 -26.89 -14.42
C SER A 314 -7.03 -27.27 -13.62
N PRO A 315 -6.90 -26.84 -12.34
CA PRO A 315 -5.80 -27.21 -11.46
C PRO A 315 -6.09 -28.46 -10.62
N MET A 316 -7.14 -29.25 -10.90
CA MET A 316 -7.55 -30.41 -10.09
C MET A 316 -6.38 -31.38 -9.78
N GLY A 317 -5.48 -31.62 -10.73
CA GLY A 317 -4.30 -32.46 -10.49
C GLY A 317 -3.37 -31.91 -9.40
N HIS A 318 -3.17 -30.58 -9.37
CA HIS A 318 -2.44 -29.90 -8.30
C HIS A 318 -3.20 -29.94 -6.97
N ALA A 319 -4.53 -29.78 -6.98
CA ALA A 319 -5.34 -29.86 -5.77
C ALA A 319 -5.24 -31.23 -5.08
N VAL A 320 -5.34 -32.31 -5.87
CA VAL A 320 -5.18 -33.69 -5.36
C VAL A 320 -3.77 -33.90 -4.78
N LEU A 321 -2.73 -33.46 -5.49
CA LEU A 321 -1.34 -33.62 -5.05
C LEU A 321 -1.06 -32.89 -3.73
N LEU A 322 -1.54 -31.65 -3.62
CA LEU A 322 -1.29 -30.79 -2.46
C LEU A 322 -2.25 -31.04 -1.29
N SER A 323 -3.30 -31.86 -1.48
CA SER A 323 -4.16 -32.34 -0.39
C SER A 323 -3.42 -33.19 0.64
N LYS A 324 -2.16 -33.55 0.39
CA LYS A 324 -1.29 -34.18 1.38
C LYS A 324 -0.65 -33.19 2.35
N ASN A 325 -0.50 -31.92 1.95
CA ASN A 325 0.22 -30.90 2.72
C ASN A 325 1.54 -31.49 3.26
N CYS A 326 1.78 -31.43 4.57
CA CYS A 326 2.95 -32.02 5.23
C CYS A 326 2.63 -33.28 6.08
N TYR A 327 1.53 -33.98 5.79
CA TYR A 327 1.04 -35.10 6.60
C TYR A 327 1.39 -36.50 6.08
N GLU A 328 1.54 -37.43 7.03
CA GLU A 328 1.75 -38.86 6.81
C GLU A 328 0.40 -39.60 6.75
N PHE A 329 0.07 -40.22 5.61
CA PHE A 329 -1.19 -40.97 5.41
C PHE A 329 -1.05 -42.50 5.47
N GLY A 330 0.16 -43.02 5.69
CA GLY A 330 0.46 -44.45 5.55
C GLY A 330 0.10 -44.99 4.16
N ASP A 331 -0.12 -46.30 4.05
CA ASP A 331 -0.46 -46.97 2.77
C ASP A 331 -1.97 -47.02 2.48
N ASN A 332 -2.80 -46.65 3.46
CA ASN A 332 -4.26 -46.85 3.40
C ASN A 332 -5.02 -45.57 3.07
N TYR A 333 -4.65 -44.89 1.97
CA TYR A 333 -5.38 -43.70 1.51
C TYR A 333 -5.76 -43.75 0.03
N LYS A 334 -6.81 -43.02 -0.31
CA LYS A 334 -7.28 -42.80 -1.68
C LYS A 334 -7.73 -41.35 -1.84
N LEU A 335 -7.18 -40.67 -2.86
CA LEU A 335 -7.56 -39.32 -3.26
C LEU A 335 -7.94 -39.36 -4.74
N ASP A 336 -9.23 -39.19 -5.04
CA ASP A 336 -9.73 -39.11 -6.40
C ASP A 336 -10.08 -37.65 -6.73
N GLY A 337 -9.63 -37.14 -7.88
CA GLY A 337 -9.99 -35.82 -8.39
C GLY A 337 -10.87 -35.92 -9.64
N PHE A 338 -11.98 -35.21 -9.66
CA PHE A 338 -12.93 -35.16 -10.77
C PHE A 338 -13.11 -33.73 -11.28
N ILE A 339 -12.87 -33.54 -12.56
CA ILE A 339 -13.19 -32.29 -13.26
C ILE A 339 -14.62 -32.40 -13.77
N VAL A 340 -15.48 -31.49 -13.34
CA VAL A 340 -16.89 -31.42 -13.73
C VAL A 340 -17.06 -30.33 -14.77
N VAL A 341 -17.68 -30.68 -15.89
CA VAL A 341 -18.05 -29.73 -16.95
C VAL A 341 -19.49 -29.28 -16.72
N SER A 342 -19.71 -27.97 -16.72
CA SER A 342 -21.03 -27.35 -16.54
C SER A 342 -21.31 -26.34 -17.66
N ASP A 343 -22.54 -25.83 -17.72
CA ASP A 343 -22.94 -24.75 -18.66
C ASP A 343 -22.46 -23.35 -18.19
N SER A 344 -21.76 -23.28 -17.04
CA SER A 344 -21.23 -22.04 -16.48
C SER A 344 -19.97 -21.55 -17.23
N PRO A 345 -19.68 -20.23 -17.21
CA PRO A 345 -18.44 -19.70 -17.76
C PRO A 345 -17.20 -20.39 -17.19
N SER A 346 -16.20 -20.68 -18.05
CA SER A 346 -14.97 -21.34 -17.60
C SER A 346 -14.21 -20.49 -16.59
N ASN A 347 -13.76 -21.15 -15.53
CA ASN A 347 -12.93 -20.56 -14.48
C ASN A 347 -11.47 -20.39 -14.94
N THR A 348 -10.67 -19.66 -14.15
CA THR A 348 -9.28 -19.33 -14.49
C THR A 348 -8.42 -19.24 -13.24
N ALA A 349 -7.10 -19.23 -13.43
CA ALA A 349 -6.13 -19.23 -12.34
C ALA A 349 -6.40 -18.05 -11.38
N CYS A 350 -6.66 -18.37 -10.11
CA CYS A 350 -6.69 -17.41 -9.01
C CYS A 350 -5.57 -17.76 -8.02
N ARG A 351 -5.02 -16.77 -7.30
CA ARG A 351 -3.80 -16.88 -6.47
C ARG A 351 -3.69 -18.24 -5.76
N ALA A 352 -2.58 -18.95 -5.98
CA ALA A 352 -2.34 -20.34 -5.54
C ALA A 352 -3.42 -21.35 -6.05
N PRO A 353 -3.53 -21.54 -7.38
CA PRO A 353 -4.58 -22.38 -7.97
C PRO A 353 -4.39 -23.86 -7.60
N GLY A 354 -5.43 -24.50 -7.07
CA GLY A 354 -5.43 -25.89 -6.61
C GLY A 354 -4.84 -26.07 -5.21
N SER A 355 -3.81 -25.31 -4.86
CA SER A 355 -3.15 -25.41 -3.55
C SER A 355 -4.06 -24.98 -2.40
N VAL A 356 -4.81 -23.89 -2.58
CA VAL A 356 -5.75 -23.40 -1.55
C VAL A 356 -6.82 -24.45 -1.27
N GLU A 357 -7.39 -25.01 -2.34
CA GLU A 357 -8.46 -26.01 -2.26
C GLU A 357 -7.95 -27.33 -1.65
N GLY A 358 -6.76 -27.80 -2.04
CA GLY A 358 -6.16 -29.00 -1.49
C GLY A 358 -5.79 -28.89 0.00
N ILE A 359 -5.11 -27.79 0.39
CA ILE A 359 -4.73 -27.55 1.80
C ILE A 359 -5.99 -27.38 2.66
N ALA A 360 -7.00 -26.66 2.17
CA ALA A 360 -8.28 -26.48 2.84
C ALA A 360 -8.96 -27.82 3.20
N VAL A 361 -8.98 -28.76 2.24
CA VAL A 361 -9.59 -30.08 2.42
C VAL A 361 -8.91 -30.83 3.57
N ILE A 362 -7.58 -30.91 3.57
CA ILE A 362 -6.87 -31.69 4.58
C ILE A 362 -6.84 -31.03 5.95
N GLU A 363 -6.68 -29.70 6.04
CA GLU A 363 -6.77 -28.99 7.32
C GLU A 363 -8.16 -29.15 7.95
N ASN A 364 -9.23 -29.17 7.14
CA ASN A 364 -10.58 -29.44 7.63
C ASN A 364 -10.75 -30.88 8.14
N ILE A 365 -10.19 -31.86 7.42
CA ILE A 365 -10.20 -33.28 7.85
C ILE A 365 -9.45 -33.44 9.18
N ILE A 366 -8.31 -32.77 9.36
CA ILE A 366 -7.54 -32.80 10.61
C ILE A 366 -8.34 -32.17 11.77
N GLU A 367 -9.01 -31.04 11.56
CA GLU A 367 -9.93 -30.47 12.56
C GLU A 367 -11.06 -31.44 12.91
N HIS A 368 -11.64 -32.11 11.91
CA HIS A 368 -12.69 -33.10 12.13
C HIS A 368 -12.17 -34.31 12.93
N ILE A 369 -10.96 -34.79 12.66
CA ILE A 369 -10.31 -35.86 13.45
C ILE A 369 -10.10 -35.41 14.90
N ALA A 370 -9.62 -34.19 15.12
CA ALA A 370 -9.43 -33.64 16.46
C ALA A 370 -10.76 -33.57 17.23
N PHE A 371 -11.82 -33.09 16.58
CA PHE A 371 -13.16 -33.07 17.14
C PHE A 371 -13.69 -34.48 17.46
N ALA A 372 -13.58 -35.42 16.53
CA ALA A 372 -14.09 -36.78 16.67
C ALA A 372 -13.34 -37.61 17.74
N THR A 373 -12.04 -37.37 17.90
CA THR A 373 -11.20 -38.06 18.89
C THR A 373 -11.13 -37.35 20.25
N GLY A 374 -11.61 -36.10 20.33
CA GLY A 374 -11.53 -35.27 21.54
C GLY A 374 -10.13 -34.73 21.85
N ASN A 375 -9.20 -34.81 20.89
CA ASN A 375 -7.84 -34.30 21.03
C ASN A 375 -7.75 -32.82 20.65
N ASP A 376 -6.68 -32.16 21.08
CA ASP A 376 -6.39 -30.79 20.65
C ASP A 376 -5.97 -30.76 19.17
N PRO A 377 -6.50 -29.85 18.34
CA PRO A 377 -6.14 -29.77 16.93
C PRO A 377 -4.65 -29.54 16.66
N ALA A 378 -3.91 -28.88 17.55
CA ALA A 378 -2.46 -28.75 17.41
C ALA A 378 -1.75 -30.09 17.62
N ASP A 379 -2.22 -30.90 18.59
CA ASP A 379 -1.64 -32.22 18.86
C ASP A 379 -1.93 -33.21 17.73
N VAL A 380 -3.14 -33.19 17.17
CA VAL A 380 -3.50 -34.02 16.01
C VAL A 380 -2.66 -33.66 14.79
N ARG A 381 -2.47 -32.36 14.51
CA ARG A 381 -1.56 -31.92 13.44
C ARG A 381 -0.17 -32.47 13.67
N TYR A 382 0.40 -32.24 14.85
CA TYR A 382 1.76 -32.66 15.18
C TYR A 382 1.95 -34.18 15.07
N ALA A 383 0.99 -34.98 15.53
CA ALA A 383 1.03 -36.44 15.47
C ALA A 383 1.03 -37.00 14.03
N ASN A 384 0.58 -36.22 13.05
CA ASN A 384 0.49 -36.61 11.65
C ASN A 384 1.55 -35.96 10.76
N ILE A 385 2.41 -35.06 11.26
CA ILE A 385 3.50 -34.47 10.45
C ILE A 385 4.46 -35.59 10.00
N LEU A 386 4.88 -35.53 8.73
CA LEU A 386 5.87 -36.46 8.17
C LEU A 386 7.16 -36.50 9.03
N PRO A 387 7.74 -37.68 9.32
CA PRO A 387 9.00 -37.78 10.06
C PRO A 387 10.11 -36.96 9.42
N ALA A 388 10.89 -36.24 10.23
CA ALA A 388 11.97 -35.34 9.81
C ALA A 388 11.53 -34.17 8.88
N HIS A 389 10.24 -33.89 8.76
CA HIS A 389 9.75 -32.73 8.06
C HIS A 389 9.97 -31.44 8.87
N LYS A 390 10.33 -30.35 8.19
CA LYS A 390 10.65 -29.04 8.78
C LYS A 390 9.56 -28.50 9.72
N MET A 391 8.30 -28.76 9.37
CA MET A 391 7.13 -28.36 10.16
C MET A 391 7.16 -28.94 11.59
N GLY A 392 7.75 -30.11 11.79
CA GLY A 392 7.89 -30.74 13.11
C GLY A 392 8.78 -29.94 14.07
N GLU A 393 9.73 -29.15 13.55
CA GLU A 393 10.55 -28.24 14.37
C GLU A 393 9.89 -26.86 14.50
N MET A 394 9.28 -26.36 13.43
CA MET A 394 8.69 -25.02 13.40
C MET A 394 7.45 -24.90 14.29
N MET A 395 6.59 -25.92 14.29
CA MET A 395 5.29 -25.87 14.94
C MET A 395 5.40 -25.75 16.47
N PRO A 396 6.17 -26.58 17.21
CA PRO A 396 6.29 -26.45 18.65
C PRO A 396 6.78 -25.07 19.09
N ARG A 397 7.81 -24.53 18.41
CA ARG A 397 8.36 -23.21 18.69
C ARG A 397 7.34 -22.10 18.44
N PHE A 398 6.58 -22.19 17.36
CA PHE A 398 5.55 -21.20 17.04
C PHE A 398 4.42 -21.19 18.07
N LEU A 399 4.00 -22.37 18.55
CA LEU A 399 2.96 -22.49 19.58
C LEU A 399 3.43 -21.93 20.94
N GLU A 400 4.70 -22.15 21.31
CA GLU A 400 5.31 -21.61 22.52
C GLU A 400 5.42 -20.08 22.46
N ASN A 401 6.01 -19.54 21.38
CA ASN A 401 6.18 -18.10 21.18
C ASN A 401 4.86 -17.31 21.19
N ASN A 402 3.75 -17.96 20.84
CA ASN A 402 2.43 -17.34 20.73
C ASN A 402 1.45 -17.75 21.85
N SER A 403 1.96 -18.37 22.93
CA SER A 403 1.15 -18.77 24.10
C SER A 403 -0.10 -19.57 23.73
N TYR A 404 -0.01 -20.46 22.73
CA TYR A 404 -1.16 -21.15 22.16
C TYR A 404 -2.03 -21.85 23.24
N ARG A 405 -1.37 -22.58 24.15
CA ARG A 405 -2.06 -23.38 25.18
C ARG A 405 -2.74 -22.51 26.22
N GLU A 406 -2.11 -21.42 26.63
CA GLU A 406 -2.68 -20.45 27.58
C GLU A 406 -3.91 -19.76 26.97
N ARG A 407 -3.77 -19.22 25.75
CA ARG A 407 -4.87 -18.58 25.01
C ARG A 407 -6.04 -19.53 24.80
N ARG A 408 -5.76 -20.79 24.46
CA ARG A 408 -6.81 -21.80 24.30
C ARG A 408 -7.54 -22.07 25.61
N ALA A 409 -6.84 -22.15 26.73
CA ALA A 409 -7.44 -22.34 28.05
C ALA A 409 -8.34 -21.15 28.43
N GLU A 410 -7.87 -19.92 28.19
CA GLU A 410 -8.65 -18.69 28.40
C GLU A 410 -9.91 -18.64 27.56
N ILE A 411 -9.82 -19.02 26.27
CA ILE A 411 -10.95 -19.06 25.36
C ILE A 411 -11.99 -20.09 25.81
N ILE A 412 -11.54 -21.28 26.26
CA ILE A 412 -12.44 -22.29 26.82
C ILE A 412 -13.15 -21.77 28.07
N ALA A 413 -12.44 -21.06 28.96
CA ALA A 413 -13.05 -20.45 30.14
C ALA A 413 -14.07 -19.37 29.75
N HIS A 414 -13.69 -18.44 28.86
CA HIS A 414 -14.56 -17.39 28.35
C HIS A 414 -15.83 -17.97 27.72
N ASN A 415 -15.70 -19.01 26.89
CA ASN A 415 -16.82 -19.65 26.21
C ASN A 415 -17.77 -20.40 27.15
N LYS A 416 -17.33 -20.78 28.36
CA LYS A 416 -18.23 -21.36 29.37
C LYS A 416 -19.09 -20.28 30.04
N GLU A 417 -18.53 -19.10 30.24
CA GLU A 417 -19.19 -17.97 30.92
C GLU A 417 -20.09 -17.16 29.99
N HIS A 418 -19.75 -17.07 28.71
CA HIS A 418 -20.44 -16.23 27.74
C HIS A 418 -21.26 -17.07 26.77
N ARG A 419 -22.60 -16.96 26.84
CA ARG A 419 -23.51 -17.78 26.01
C ARG A 419 -23.52 -17.37 24.54
N TRP A 420 -23.60 -16.07 24.27
CA TRP A 420 -23.85 -15.50 22.93
C TRP A 420 -22.60 -14.93 22.25
N HIS A 421 -21.63 -14.49 23.03
CA HIS A 421 -20.32 -14.05 22.53
C HIS A 421 -19.33 -15.18 22.78
N LYS A 422 -18.71 -15.68 21.71
CA LYS A 422 -17.75 -16.77 21.77
C LYS A 422 -16.42 -16.30 21.21
N ARG A 423 -15.33 -16.86 21.74
CA ARG A 423 -13.99 -16.73 21.18
C ARG A 423 -13.58 -18.03 20.49
N GLY A 424 -12.83 -17.91 19.41
CA GLY A 424 -12.27 -19.02 18.65
C GLY A 424 -10.76 -18.83 18.46
N LEU A 425 -10.03 -19.95 18.41
CA LEU A 425 -8.61 -19.99 18.10
C LEU A 425 -8.38 -21.02 17.01
N GLY A 426 -8.05 -20.56 15.80
CA GLY A 426 -7.79 -21.40 14.64
C GLY A 426 -6.30 -21.46 14.34
N LEU A 427 -5.77 -22.67 14.12
CA LEU A 427 -4.39 -22.90 13.69
C LEU A 427 -4.44 -23.59 12.32
N ALA A 428 -3.69 -23.09 11.34
CA ALA A 428 -3.50 -23.76 10.06
C ALA A 428 -2.01 -23.84 9.73
N ILE A 429 -1.61 -24.92 9.07
CA ILE A 429 -0.23 -25.10 8.58
C ILE A 429 -0.22 -25.32 7.07
N MET A 430 0.87 -24.93 6.44
CA MET A 430 1.03 -25.00 4.99
C MET A 430 2.45 -25.45 4.63
N GLU A 431 2.55 -26.37 3.69
CA GLU A 431 3.71 -26.58 2.84
C GLU A 431 3.33 -26.18 1.40
N TYR A 432 4.07 -25.23 0.83
CA TYR A 432 3.89 -24.78 -0.54
C TYR A 432 5.14 -25.08 -1.35
N GLN A 433 5.02 -26.00 -2.31
CA GLN A 433 6.13 -26.42 -3.16
C GLN A 433 6.37 -25.42 -4.30
N ILE A 434 7.63 -25.02 -4.45
CA ILE A 434 8.09 -24.05 -5.44
C ILE A 434 9.11 -24.73 -6.35
N GLY A 435 8.89 -24.62 -7.67
CA GLY A 435 9.77 -25.20 -8.69
C GLY A 435 10.03 -24.22 -9.84
N TYR A 436 10.92 -24.62 -10.76
CA TYR A 436 11.24 -23.82 -11.94
C TYR A 436 9.99 -23.57 -12.81
N PHE A 437 9.74 -22.32 -13.16
CA PHE A 437 8.57 -21.91 -13.93
C PHE A 437 8.97 -20.97 -15.08
N GLY A 438 9.33 -21.58 -16.21
CA GLY A 438 9.56 -20.90 -17.48
C GLY A 438 10.76 -19.95 -17.53
N GLN A 439 10.97 -19.40 -18.73
CA GLN A 439 12.11 -18.54 -19.05
C GLN A 439 11.69 -17.06 -19.01
N PHE A 440 12.60 -16.22 -18.48
CA PHE A 440 12.47 -14.77 -18.49
C PHE A 440 13.81 -14.17 -18.92
N PRO A 441 13.89 -13.52 -20.10
CA PRO A 441 15.06 -12.76 -20.50
C PRO A 441 15.17 -11.45 -19.71
N ALA A 442 16.39 -10.99 -19.51
CA ALA A 442 16.70 -9.67 -19.00
C ALA A 442 17.95 -9.09 -19.67
N THR A 443 17.96 -7.78 -19.88
CA THR A 443 19.05 -7.01 -20.45
C THR A 443 19.40 -5.84 -19.54
N VAL A 444 20.69 -5.70 -19.25
CA VAL A 444 21.25 -4.60 -18.45
C VAL A 444 22.17 -3.78 -19.34
N SER A 445 21.91 -2.47 -19.41
CA SER A 445 22.63 -1.52 -20.25
C SER A 445 23.20 -0.39 -19.41
N ILE A 446 24.52 -0.17 -19.47
CA ILE A 446 25.21 0.93 -18.79
C ILE A 446 25.46 2.06 -19.79
N TYR A 447 25.00 3.28 -19.48
CA TYR A 447 25.23 4.47 -20.30
C TYR A 447 26.58 5.10 -19.97
N HIS A 448 27.44 5.25 -20.97
CA HIS A 448 28.79 5.74 -20.71
C HIS A 448 28.84 7.20 -20.28
N SER A 449 27.89 8.04 -20.72
CA SER A 449 27.91 9.49 -20.50
C SER A 449 27.79 9.89 -19.03
N ASP A 450 27.05 9.13 -18.25
CA ASP A 450 26.68 9.43 -16.86
C ASP A 450 26.67 8.20 -15.93
N GLY A 451 27.10 7.04 -16.44
CA GLY A 451 27.23 5.81 -15.67
C GLY A 451 25.89 5.22 -15.23
N THR A 452 24.76 5.77 -15.67
CA THR A 452 23.43 5.30 -15.32
C THR A 452 23.12 3.96 -15.98
N VAL A 453 22.23 3.19 -15.35
CA VAL A 453 21.92 1.82 -15.77
C VAL A 453 20.44 1.69 -16.06
N VAL A 454 20.11 1.12 -17.21
CA VAL A 454 18.74 0.72 -17.57
C VAL A 454 18.64 -0.79 -17.61
N VAL A 455 17.55 -1.33 -17.08
CA VAL A 455 17.22 -2.76 -17.16
C VAL A 455 15.90 -2.97 -17.89
N ALA A 456 15.91 -3.82 -18.90
CA ALA A 456 14.73 -4.34 -19.59
C ALA A 456 14.56 -5.83 -19.25
N HIS A 457 13.33 -6.29 -19.03
CA HIS A 457 13.07 -7.69 -18.68
C HIS A 457 11.69 -8.19 -19.14
N GLY A 458 11.56 -9.51 -19.24
CA GLY A 458 10.32 -10.20 -19.63
C GLY A 458 9.21 -10.27 -18.58
N GLY A 459 9.53 -10.10 -17.29
CA GLY A 459 8.55 -10.18 -16.20
C GLY A 459 7.62 -8.97 -16.10
N ILE A 460 6.44 -9.12 -15.50
CA ILE A 460 5.44 -8.05 -15.33
C ILE A 460 5.34 -7.60 -13.87
N GLU A 461 5.56 -6.31 -13.63
CA GLU A 461 5.31 -5.68 -12.33
C GLU A 461 3.80 -5.47 -12.11
N MET A 462 3.29 -6.07 -11.05
CA MET A 462 1.87 -6.09 -10.68
C MET A 462 1.60 -5.74 -9.22
N GLY A 463 2.58 -5.16 -8.52
CA GLY A 463 2.51 -4.83 -7.09
C GLY A 463 3.27 -5.81 -6.19
N GLN A 464 4.03 -6.75 -6.76
CA GLN A 464 4.87 -7.70 -6.03
C GLN A 464 6.27 -7.19 -5.72
N GLY A 465 6.61 -5.98 -6.16
CA GLY A 465 7.90 -5.34 -5.90
C GLY A 465 9.05 -5.93 -6.70
N MET A 466 8.76 -6.51 -7.87
CA MET A 466 9.74 -7.06 -8.79
C MET A 466 10.77 -6.00 -9.21
N ASN A 467 10.31 -4.81 -9.63
CA ASN A 467 11.20 -3.76 -10.11
C ASN A 467 12.12 -3.24 -9.00
N THR A 468 11.62 -3.19 -7.76
CA THR A 468 12.42 -2.82 -6.58
C THR A 468 13.51 -3.86 -6.33
N LYS A 469 13.16 -5.15 -6.33
CA LYS A 469 14.12 -6.25 -6.16
C LYS A 469 15.19 -6.22 -7.26
N ILE A 470 14.81 -6.01 -8.51
CA ILE A 470 15.72 -5.90 -9.65
C ILE A 470 16.69 -4.73 -9.45
N ALA A 471 16.20 -3.54 -9.11
CA ALA A 471 17.06 -2.37 -8.89
C ALA A 471 18.05 -2.59 -7.74
N GLN A 472 17.63 -3.25 -6.65
CA GLN A 472 18.50 -3.62 -5.54
C GLN A 472 19.60 -4.61 -5.97
N ILE A 473 19.28 -5.60 -6.81
CA ILE A 473 20.26 -6.55 -7.35
C ILE A 473 21.27 -5.84 -8.22
N VAL A 474 20.83 -4.98 -9.13
CA VAL A 474 21.73 -4.24 -10.04
C VAL A 474 22.67 -3.35 -9.25
N ALA A 475 22.12 -2.58 -8.30
CA ALA A 475 22.89 -1.70 -7.43
C ALA A 475 23.94 -2.50 -6.63
N HIS A 476 23.53 -3.62 -6.03
CA HIS A 476 24.41 -4.47 -5.24
C HIS A 476 25.48 -5.15 -6.09
N THR A 477 25.11 -5.76 -7.22
CA THR A 477 26.04 -6.52 -8.07
C THR A 477 27.03 -5.58 -8.75
N LEU A 478 26.61 -4.43 -9.27
CA LEU A 478 27.50 -3.49 -9.95
C LEU A 478 28.26 -2.56 -8.97
N GLY A 479 27.79 -2.41 -7.74
CA GLY A 479 28.39 -1.54 -6.72
C GLY A 479 28.07 -0.06 -6.92
N ILE A 480 26.82 0.25 -7.29
CA ILE A 480 26.34 1.61 -7.61
C ILE A 480 25.15 2.00 -6.74
N ALA A 481 24.81 3.29 -6.73
CA ALA A 481 23.64 3.79 -6.02
C ALA A 481 22.34 3.34 -6.72
N MET A 482 21.29 3.02 -5.96
CA MET A 482 20.03 2.51 -6.50
C MET A 482 19.33 3.55 -7.40
N GLU A 483 19.55 4.84 -7.14
CA GLU A 483 19.04 5.98 -7.91
C GLU A 483 19.61 6.03 -9.34
N GLN A 484 20.76 5.39 -9.57
CA GLN A 484 21.37 5.29 -10.90
C GLN A 484 20.73 4.17 -11.74
N VAL A 485 19.81 3.37 -11.17
CA VAL A 485 19.17 2.24 -11.85
C VAL A 485 17.73 2.57 -12.22
N ARG A 486 17.41 2.46 -13.50
CA ARG A 486 16.06 2.61 -14.04
C ARG A 486 15.56 1.31 -14.64
N ILE A 487 14.38 0.86 -14.23
CA ILE A 487 13.71 -0.31 -14.82
C ILE A 487 12.76 0.17 -15.92
N GLU A 488 12.91 -0.38 -17.13
CA GLU A 488 12.06 -0.07 -18.28
C GLU A 488 10.71 -0.79 -18.20
N ALA A 489 9.77 -0.45 -19.09
CA ALA A 489 8.52 -1.18 -19.20
C ALA A 489 8.75 -2.50 -19.97
N SER A 490 8.09 -3.57 -19.56
CA SER A 490 8.23 -4.87 -20.20
C SER A 490 7.59 -4.83 -21.60
N GLU A 491 8.32 -5.31 -22.60
CA GLU A 491 7.85 -5.35 -23.99
C GLU A 491 8.40 -6.55 -24.75
N THR A 492 7.66 -7.02 -25.75
CA THR A 492 8.02 -8.22 -26.52
C THR A 492 9.24 -8.03 -27.42
N ILE A 493 9.71 -6.80 -27.66
CA ILE A 493 10.94 -6.53 -28.43
C ILE A 493 12.18 -6.86 -27.60
N ASN A 494 12.23 -6.39 -26.34
CA ASN A 494 13.39 -6.56 -25.46
C ASN A 494 13.27 -7.80 -24.55
N GLY A 495 12.12 -8.48 -24.58
CA GLY A 495 11.81 -9.62 -23.72
C GLY A 495 11.00 -10.72 -24.39
N ALA A 496 11.32 -11.06 -25.65
CA ALA A 496 10.67 -12.16 -26.37
C ALA A 496 10.92 -13.53 -25.69
N ASN A 497 9.99 -14.46 -25.89
CA ASN A 497 9.95 -15.81 -25.30
C ASN A 497 9.80 -15.83 -23.77
N SER A 498 9.06 -14.86 -23.22
CA SER A 498 8.77 -14.79 -21.78
C SER A 498 7.58 -15.65 -21.37
N MET A 499 7.70 -16.32 -20.22
CA MET A 499 6.60 -17.03 -19.59
C MET A 499 5.62 -16.08 -18.87
N VAL A 500 4.42 -16.56 -18.52
CA VAL A 500 3.50 -15.84 -17.64
C VAL A 500 4.15 -15.48 -16.30
N THR A 501 4.05 -14.22 -15.88
CA THR A 501 4.47 -13.82 -14.54
C THR A 501 3.47 -14.33 -13.50
N GLY A 502 3.87 -15.35 -12.72
CA GLY A 502 3.05 -16.00 -11.71
C GLY A 502 3.81 -17.10 -10.95
N GLY A 503 3.07 -17.94 -10.21
CA GLY A 503 3.61 -19.18 -9.62
C GLY A 503 4.60 -19.04 -8.47
N ALA A 504 4.58 -17.90 -7.76
CA ALA A 504 5.54 -17.52 -6.71
C ALA A 504 7.01 -17.33 -7.17
N VAL A 505 7.40 -17.71 -8.39
CA VAL A 505 8.80 -17.64 -8.86
C VAL A 505 9.10 -16.61 -9.95
N GLY A 506 8.08 -16.00 -10.57
CA GLY A 506 8.31 -15.08 -11.69
C GLY A 506 9.28 -13.93 -11.37
N SER A 507 9.22 -13.39 -10.15
CA SER A 507 10.18 -12.37 -9.69
C SER A 507 11.59 -12.92 -9.49
N GLU A 508 11.72 -14.14 -8.95
CA GLU A 508 13.00 -14.79 -8.70
C GLU A 508 13.72 -15.13 -10.00
N SER A 509 13.02 -15.69 -10.99
CA SER A 509 13.57 -16.01 -12.31
C SER A 509 14.11 -14.76 -13.02
N VAL A 510 13.38 -13.64 -12.97
CA VAL A 510 13.82 -12.37 -13.59
C VAL A 510 15.02 -11.79 -12.85
N CYS A 511 14.96 -11.76 -11.52
CA CYS A 511 16.07 -11.32 -10.68
C CYS A 511 17.34 -12.13 -10.98
N PHE A 512 17.19 -13.43 -11.21
CA PHE A 512 18.27 -14.32 -11.59
C PHE A 512 18.90 -13.99 -12.94
N ALA A 513 18.07 -13.78 -13.97
CA ALA A 513 18.55 -13.34 -15.28
C ALA A 513 19.32 -12.01 -15.19
N VAL A 514 18.80 -11.04 -14.42
CA VAL A 514 19.45 -9.74 -14.22
C VAL A 514 20.80 -9.88 -13.53
N ARG A 515 20.90 -10.70 -12.47
CA ARG A 515 22.18 -10.92 -11.78
C ARG A 515 23.23 -11.50 -12.71
N LYS A 516 22.90 -12.51 -13.51
CA LYS A 516 23.83 -13.09 -14.50
C LYS A 516 24.30 -12.05 -15.53
N ALA A 517 23.40 -11.18 -15.99
CA ALA A 517 23.76 -10.08 -16.87
C ALA A 517 24.71 -9.08 -16.18
N CYS A 518 24.47 -8.72 -14.91
CA CYS A 518 25.37 -7.87 -14.13
C CYS A 518 26.73 -8.53 -13.83
N GLU A 519 26.76 -9.83 -13.54
CA GLU A 519 27.99 -10.61 -13.34
C GLU A 519 28.83 -10.65 -14.61
N THR A 520 28.19 -10.79 -15.77
CA THR A 520 28.83 -10.69 -17.08
C THR A 520 29.41 -9.29 -17.34
N LEU A 521 28.71 -8.23 -16.95
CA LEU A 521 29.26 -6.86 -17.05
C LEU A 521 30.45 -6.68 -16.10
N ASN A 522 30.35 -7.17 -14.87
CA ASN A 522 31.45 -7.10 -13.91
C ASN A 522 32.69 -7.85 -14.38
N SER A 523 32.56 -9.05 -14.95
CA SER A 523 33.72 -9.81 -15.44
C SER A 523 34.44 -9.09 -16.59
N ARG A 524 33.69 -8.36 -17.43
CA ARG A 524 34.25 -7.49 -18.49
C ARG A 524 34.94 -6.25 -17.92
N LEU A 525 34.45 -5.69 -16.81
CA LEU A 525 34.99 -4.51 -16.16
C LEU A 525 36.14 -4.83 -15.18
N GLU A 526 36.25 -6.07 -14.71
CA GLU A 526 37.23 -6.49 -13.69
C GLU A 526 38.69 -6.20 -14.07
N PRO A 527 39.16 -6.46 -15.31
CA PRO A 527 40.52 -6.11 -15.70
C PRO A 527 40.82 -4.61 -15.56
N LEU A 528 39.85 -3.75 -15.89
CA LEU A 528 39.95 -2.29 -15.73
C LEU A 528 39.88 -1.85 -14.27
N LYS A 529 39.03 -2.48 -13.47
CA LYS A 529 38.95 -2.24 -12.02
C LYS A 529 40.27 -2.55 -11.33
N MET A 530 41.05 -3.51 -11.83
CA MET A 530 42.39 -3.83 -11.31
C MET A 530 43.46 -2.82 -11.76
N GLU A 531 43.36 -2.28 -12.97
CA GLU A 531 44.32 -1.34 -13.54
C GLU A 531 44.21 0.09 -12.97
N LEU A 532 42.99 0.59 -12.74
CA LEU A 532 42.72 2.00 -12.43
C LEU A 532 42.71 2.36 -10.93
N LYS A 533 43.05 1.45 -10.01
CA LYS A 533 42.78 1.63 -8.56
C LYS A 533 43.40 2.92 -7.95
N PRO A 534 42.61 3.75 -7.22
CA PRO A 534 41.15 3.77 -7.08
C PRO A 534 40.47 4.61 -8.18
N ALA A 535 39.44 4.05 -8.83
CA ALA A 535 38.65 4.73 -9.86
C ALA A 535 37.20 4.91 -9.43
N ASP A 536 36.69 6.11 -9.66
CA ASP A 536 35.26 6.42 -9.56
C ASP A 536 34.45 5.64 -10.62
N TRP A 537 33.18 5.31 -10.33
CA TRP A 537 32.33 4.53 -11.24
C TRP A 537 32.23 5.18 -12.63
N GLN A 538 32.06 6.51 -12.68
CA GLN A 538 31.98 7.22 -13.95
C GLN A 538 33.28 7.11 -14.76
N GLN A 539 34.42 7.18 -14.07
CA GLN A 539 35.74 7.05 -14.70
C GLN A 539 35.95 5.65 -15.27
N LEU A 540 35.54 4.61 -14.53
CA LEU A 540 35.62 3.22 -14.97
C LEU A 540 34.82 2.98 -16.25
N ILE A 541 33.56 3.46 -16.30
CA ILE A 541 32.69 3.25 -17.45
C ILE A 541 33.15 4.06 -18.67
N ASN A 542 33.62 5.30 -18.49
CA ASN A 542 34.21 6.09 -19.57
C ASN A 542 35.42 5.40 -20.20
N GLU A 543 36.30 4.83 -19.37
CA GLU A 543 37.48 4.10 -19.87
C GLU A 543 37.08 2.79 -20.57
N ALA A 544 36.10 2.06 -20.02
CA ALA A 544 35.54 0.87 -20.67
C ALA A 544 34.98 1.19 -22.06
N TYR A 545 34.27 2.32 -22.20
CA TYR A 545 33.75 2.78 -23.49
C TYR A 545 34.87 3.15 -24.48
N ASN A 546 35.92 3.85 -24.02
CA ASN A 546 37.07 4.20 -24.84
C ASN A 546 37.79 2.95 -25.39
N ARG A 547 37.86 1.89 -24.58
CA ARG A 547 38.45 0.59 -24.94
C ARG A 547 37.49 -0.35 -25.68
N LYS A 548 36.31 0.12 -26.09
CA LYS A 548 35.31 -0.66 -26.85
C LYS A 548 34.81 -1.91 -26.11
N ILE A 549 34.79 -1.86 -24.77
CA ILE A 549 34.16 -2.92 -23.96
C ILE A 549 32.65 -2.82 -24.11
N ASN A 550 31.99 -3.96 -24.33
CA ASN A 550 30.54 -4.02 -24.43
C ASN A 550 29.89 -3.81 -23.06
N LEU A 551 29.27 -2.64 -22.88
CA LEU A 551 28.54 -2.18 -21.69
C LEU A 551 27.07 -2.65 -21.63
N ILE A 552 26.69 -3.59 -22.49
CA ILE A 552 25.37 -4.22 -22.51
C ILE A 552 25.54 -5.73 -22.33
N ALA A 553 24.75 -6.32 -21.43
CA ALA A 553 24.67 -7.77 -21.27
C ALA A 553 23.23 -8.22 -21.14
N SER A 554 22.93 -9.40 -21.69
CA SER A 554 21.63 -10.04 -21.60
C SER A 554 21.80 -11.48 -21.13
N ASP A 555 20.88 -11.96 -20.30
CA ASP A 555 20.84 -13.36 -19.86
C ASP A 555 19.38 -13.80 -19.60
N GLN A 556 19.18 -15.07 -19.29
CA GLN A 556 17.90 -15.68 -19.00
C GLN A 556 18.02 -16.80 -17.97
N CYS A 557 16.97 -17.01 -17.17
CA CYS A 557 16.90 -18.13 -16.23
C CYS A 557 16.53 -19.45 -16.94
N LYS A 558 17.39 -20.47 -16.86
CA LYS A 558 17.24 -21.78 -17.50
C LYS A 558 16.81 -22.85 -16.50
N GLN A 559 16.25 -23.94 -17.00
CA GLN A 559 15.94 -25.12 -16.18
C GLN A 559 17.23 -25.66 -15.56
N GLY A 560 17.25 -25.84 -14.23
CA GLY A 560 18.44 -26.22 -13.46
C GLY A 560 19.21 -25.06 -12.83
N ASP A 561 18.92 -23.80 -13.19
CA ASP A 561 19.50 -22.63 -12.52
C ASP A 561 18.95 -22.40 -11.10
N MET A 562 17.75 -22.94 -10.82
CA MET A 562 17.09 -22.88 -9.51
C MET A 562 16.66 -24.29 -9.10
N GLU A 563 17.01 -24.68 -7.88
CA GLU A 563 16.55 -25.94 -7.30
C GLU A 563 15.13 -25.78 -6.73
N PRO A 564 14.25 -26.78 -6.86
CA PRO A 564 12.94 -26.77 -6.20
C PRO A 564 13.08 -26.68 -4.68
N TYR A 565 12.18 -25.95 -4.02
CA TYR A 565 12.14 -25.81 -2.57
C TYR A 565 10.72 -25.68 -2.05
N SER A 566 10.49 -26.02 -0.79
CA SER A 566 9.19 -25.84 -0.13
C SER A 566 9.21 -24.64 0.83
N VAL A 567 8.16 -23.83 0.80
CA VAL A 567 7.88 -22.80 1.81
C VAL A 567 6.94 -23.41 2.84
N CYS A 568 7.36 -23.39 4.11
CA CYS A 568 6.54 -23.83 5.23
C CYS A 568 5.95 -22.61 5.94
N GLY A 569 4.66 -22.63 6.26
CA GLY A 569 3.96 -21.56 6.94
C GLY A 569 3.04 -22.04 8.06
N LEU A 570 2.89 -21.22 9.10
CA LEU A 570 1.87 -21.39 10.14
C LEU A 570 1.07 -20.10 10.31
N GLY A 571 -0.24 -20.23 10.52
CA GLY A 571 -1.12 -19.12 10.85
C GLY A 571 -1.95 -19.45 12.07
N LEU A 572 -1.93 -18.58 13.08
CA LEU A 572 -2.76 -18.65 14.28
C LEU A 572 -3.67 -17.44 14.34
N ILE A 573 -4.98 -17.67 14.38
CA ILE A 573 -5.99 -16.61 14.32
C ILE A 573 -6.89 -16.71 15.54
N GLU A 574 -7.09 -15.57 16.20
CA GLU A 574 -8.05 -15.42 17.27
C GLU A 574 -9.23 -14.55 16.84
N VAL A 575 -10.43 -15.08 17.04
CA VAL A 575 -11.68 -14.47 16.58
C VAL A 575 -12.65 -14.35 17.74
N GLU A 576 -13.37 -13.24 17.79
CA GLU A 576 -14.60 -13.09 18.55
C GLU A 576 -15.81 -13.23 17.63
N LEU A 577 -16.83 -13.96 18.07
CA LEU A 577 -18.02 -14.28 17.32
C LEU A 577 -19.25 -13.96 18.16
N ASP A 578 -20.12 -13.10 17.65
CA ASP A 578 -21.50 -12.99 18.11
C ASP A 578 -22.35 -14.05 17.41
N VAL A 579 -22.76 -15.06 18.16
CA VAL A 579 -23.52 -16.21 17.66
C VAL A 579 -24.96 -15.83 17.28
N LEU A 580 -25.49 -14.69 17.77
CA LEU A 580 -26.84 -14.24 17.42
C LEU A 580 -26.87 -13.53 16.08
N THR A 581 -25.88 -12.69 15.81
CA THR A 581 -25.85 -11.88 14.58
C THR A 581 -25.00 -12.50 13.47
N GLY A 582 -24.12 -13.45 13.81
CA GLY A 582 -23.11 -13.99 12.90
C GLY A 582 -21.96 -13.03 12.63
N ASN A 583 -21.93 -11.86 13.29
CA ASN A 583 -20.83 -10.92 13.20
C ASN A 583 -19.61 -11.48 13.92
N TYR A 584 -18.44 -11.29 13.31
CA TYR A 584 -17.18 -11.69 13.90
C TYR A 584 -16.17 -10.54 13.84
N LEU A 585 -15.19 -10.60 14.72
CA LEU A 585 -14.05 -9.69 14.81
C LEU A 585 -12.78 -10.52 14.91
N ILE A 586 -11.78 -10.21 14.08
CA ILE A 586 -10.49 -10.88 14.16
C ILE A 586 -9.58 -10.02 15.04
N ASN A 587 -9.37 -10.44 16.29
CA ASN A 587 -8.59 -9.68 17.25
C ASN A 587 -7.10 -9.71 16.91
N ARG A 588 -6.60 -10.89 16.53
CA ARG A 588 -5.18 -11.10 16.32
C ARG A 588 -4.91 -12.22 15.31
N ALA A 589 -3.93 -11.99 14.44
CA ALA A 589 -3.35 -13.02 13.58
C ALA A 589 -1.83 -13.05 13.73
N ASP A 590 -1.29 -14.21 14.11
CA ASP A 590 0.15 -14.46 14.17
C ASP A 590 0.51 -15.40 13.00
N ILE A 591 1.49 -15.01 12.18
CA ILE A 591 1.90 -15.75 10.97
C ILE A 591 3.40 -15.99 11.02
N LEU A 592 3.84 -17.23 10.76
CA LEU A 592 5.24 -17.61 10.64
C LEU A 592 5.54 -18.16 9.23
N GLU A 593 6.30 -17.39 8.46
CA GLU A 593 6.94 -17.66 7.16
C GLU A 593 8.34 -18.31 7.22
N ASP A 594 8.57 -19.52 6.67
CA ASP A 594 9.93 -19.98 6.34
C ASP A 594 10.31 -19.67 4.89
N ARG A 595 10.85 -18.47 4.67
CA ARG A 595 11.28 -18.00 3.33
C ARG A 595 12.78 -17.94 3.09
N GLY A 596 13.60 -18.34 4.06
CA GLY A 596 15.05 -18.22 3.95
C GLY A 596 15.55 -16.77 3.90
N ALA A 597 16.65 -16.52 3.19
CA ALA A 597 17.24 -15.18 3.08
C ALA A 597 16.38 -14.28 2.18
N CYS A 598 15.98 -13.14 2.73
CA CYS A 598 15.11 -12.18 2.07
C CYS A 598 15.92 -11.02 1.46
N LEU A 599 15.65 -10.67 0.19
CA LEU A 599 16.26 -9.51 -0.47
C LEU A 599 15.66 -8.18 0.03
N ASN A 600 14.36 -8.16 0.30
CA ASN A 600 13.63 -6.98 0.77
C ASN A 600 12.48 -7.38 1.69
N PRO A 601 12.69 -7.38 3.02
CA PRO A 601 11.70 -7.84 4.00
C PRO A 601 10.35 -7.13 3.89
N HIS A 602 10.34 -5.83 3.58
CA HIS A 602 9.08 -5.07 3.51
C HIS A 602 8.20 -5.48 2.33
N VAL A 603 8.79 -5.66 1.15
CA VAL A 603 8.07 -6.18 -0.03
C VAL A 603 7.51 -7.56 0.27
N ASP A 604 8.32 -8.36 0.94
CA ASP A 604 8.04 -9.73 1.29
C ASP A 604 6.92 -9.83 2.35
N ILE A 605 6.91 -8.98 3.39
CA ILE A 605 5.83 -8.85 4.38
C ILE A 605 4.52 -8.49 3.67
N GLY A 606 4.53 -7.46 2.81
CA GLY A 606 3.32 -7.02 2.10
C GLY A 606 2.71 -8.10 1.21
N GLN A 607 3.53 -8.99 0.64
CA GLN A 607 3.03 -10.15 -0.11
C GLN A 607 2.31 -11.18 0.79
N ILE A 608 2.84 -11.44 1.99
CA ILE A 608 2.21 -12.33 2.99
C ILE A 608 0.88 -11.71 3.46
N GLU A 609 0.88 -10.44 3.86
CA GLU A 609 -0.32 -9.73 4.32
C GLU A 609 -1.43 -9.76 3.27
N GLY A 610 -1.08 -9.45 2.01
CA GLY A 610 -2.04 -9.49 0.91
C GLY A 610 -2.52 -10.89 0.57
N ALA A 611 -1.67 -11.92 0.70
CA ALA A 611 -2.07 -13.32 0.48
C ALA A 611 -3.06 -13.77 1.55
N PHE A 612 -2.71 -13.52 2.81
CA PHE A 612 -3.49 -13.88 3.96
C PHE A 612 -4.84 -13.17 3.98
N SER A 613 -4.87 -11.87 3.68
CA SER A 613 -6.11 -11.10 3.59
C SER A 613 -7.05 -11.62 2.49
N MET A 614 -6.51 -11.96 1.31
CA MET A 614 -7.29 -12.61 0.24
C MET A 614 -7.82 -13.98 0.65
N GLY A 615 -7.04 -14.76 1.41
CA GLY A 615 -7.49 -16.03 1.99
C GLY A 615 -8.61 -15.83 3.02
N LEU A 616 -8.47 -14.86 3.93
CA LEU A 616 -9.52 -14.51 4.90
C LEU A 616 -10.83 -14.15 4.20
N GLY A 617 -10.78 -13.37 3.13
CA GLY A 617 -11.96 -13.03 2.32
C GLY A 617 -12.68 -14.24 1.80
N TYR A 618 -11.93 -15.17 1.21
CA TYR A 618 -12.46 -16.42 0.66
C TYR A 618 -13.28 -17.23 1.68
N TRP A 619 -12.82 -17.27 2.92
CA TRP A 619 -13.45 -18.07 3.98
C TRP A 619 -14.59 -17.36 4.71
N THR A 620 -14.74 -16.05 4.55
CA THR A 620 -15.62 -15.26 5.42
C THR A 620 -16.63 -14.39 4.68
N SER A 621 -16.17 -13.53 3.77
CA SER A 621 -16.96 -12.42 3.22
C SER A 621 -17.21 -12.53 1.71
N GLU A 622 -16.30 -13.19 0.98
CA GLU A 622 -16.38 -13.30 -0.47
C GLU A 622 -17.25 -14.49 -0.87
N GLN A 623 -18.31 -14.20 -1.62
CA GLN A 623 -19.18 -15.21 -2.20
C GLN A 623 -19.65 -14.76 -3.57
N ILE A 624 -19.54 -15.63 -4.56
CA ILE A 624 -20.14 -15.41 -5.88
C ILE A 624 -21.34 -16.33 -6.01
N VAL A 625 -22.48 -15.73 -6.32
CA VAL A 625 -23.73 -16.43 -6.54
C VAL A 625 -24.03 -16.48 -8.04
N VAL A 626 -24.27 -17.69 -8.53
CA VAL A 626 -24.72 -17.96 -9.89
C VAL A 626 -26.13 -18.53 -9.81
N ASP A 627 -27.04 -18.06 -10.66
CA ASP A 627 -28.39 -18.63 -10.76
C ASP A 627 -28.28 -20.07 -11.31
N PRO A 628 -28.71 -21.09 -10.54
CA PRO A 628 -28.56 -22.49 -10.93
C PRO A 628 -29.44 -22.91 -12.12
N LYS A 629 -30.41 -22.09 -12.54
CA LYS A 629 -31.28 -22.35 -13.70
C LYS A 629 -30.81 -21.67 -14.97
N THR A 630 -30.27 -20.45 -14.87
CA THR A 630 -29.88 -19.63 -16.03
C THR A 630 -28.37 -19.60 -16.26
N GLY A 631 -27.56 -19.94 -15.25
CA GLY A 631 -26.10 -19.77 -15.29
C GLY A 631 -25.64 -18.32 -15.17
N GLU A 632 -26.56 -17.40 -14.86
CA GLU A 632 -26.26 -15.97 -14.74
C GLU A 632 -25.52 -15.66 -13.44
N CYS A 633 -24.43 -14.89 -13.51
CA CYS A 633 -23.71 -14.40 -12.33
C CYS A 633 -24.49 -13.25 -11.69
N LEU A 634 -25.15 -13.53 -10.56
CA LEU A 634 -25.91 -12.55 -9.78
C LEU A 634 -25.01 -11.62 -8.98
N THR A 635 -23.77 -12.05 -8.73
CA THR A 635 -22.74 -11.29 -8.02
C THR A 635 -21.75 -10.65 -9.00
N ASN A 636 -22.23 -9.64 -9.74
CA ASN A 636 -21.50 -9.01 -10.85
C ASN A 636 -20.99 -7.58 -10.58
N ARG A 637 -21.08 -7.04 -9.34
CA ARG A 637 -20.68 -5.65 -9.00
C ARG A 637 -20.14 -5.52 -7.56
N THR A 638 -19.48 -4.42 -7.23
CA THR A 638 -18.85 -4.22 -5.90
C THR A 638 -19.81 -4.11 -4.71
N TRP A 639 -21.11 -3.86 -4.94
CA TRP A 639 -22.08 -3.83 -3.82
C TRP A 639 -22.69 -5.20 -3.52
N ASN A 640 -22.62 -6.15 -4.46
CA ASN A 640 -23.08 -7.53 -4.29
C ASN A 640 -21.92 -8.54 -4.10
N TYR A 641 -20.69 -8.15 -4.44
CA TYR A 641 -19.45 -8.85 -4.10
C TYR A 641 -18.62 -8.02 -3.14
N LYS A 642 -18.31 -8.55 -1.95
CA LYS A 642 -17.61 -7.80 -0.90
C LYS A 642 -16.22 -8.42 -0.64
N PRO A 643 -15.14 -7.84 -1.19
CA PRO A 643 -13.79 -8.19 -0.72
C PRO A 643 -13.62 -7.74 0.75
N PRO A 644 -12.64 -8.30 1.48
CA PRO A 644 -12.31 -7.88 2.84
C PRO A 644 -12.07 -6.38 2.92
N GLY A 645 -12.84 -5.70 3.78
CA GLY A 645 -12.62 -4.31 4.13
C GLY A 645 -11.71 -4.16 5.34
N ALA A 646 -11.39 -2.93 5.72
CA ALA A 646 -10.52 -2.64 6.88
C ALA A 646 -11.01 -3.26 8.20
N LYS A 647 -12.33 -3.46 8.34
CA LYS A 647 -12.96 -4.11 9.51
C LYS A 647 -12.83 -5.64 9.52
N ASP A 648 -12.54 -6.23 8.37
CA ASP A 648 -12.49 -7.69 8.17
C ASP A 648 -11.04 -8.21 8.26
N ILE A 649 -10.06 -7.30 8.35
CA ILE A 649 -8.63 -7.57 8.57
C ILE A 649 -8.35 -7.61 10.09
N PRO A 650 -7.39 -8.43 10.57
CA PRO A 650 -7.04 -8.49 11.98
C PRO A 650 -6.69 -7.13 12.60
N ILE A 651 -7.15 -6.86 13.82
CA ILE A 651 -6.77 -5.66 14.58
C ILE A 651 -5.24 -5.64 14.84
N ASP A 652 -4.68 -6.80 15.21
CA ASP A 652 -3.25 -7.00 15.40
C ASP A 652 -2.75 -8.11 14.47
N MET A 653 -1.98 -7.76 13.45
CA MET A 653 -1.40 -8.70 12.49
C MET A 653 0.13 -8.75 12.67
N ARG A 654 0.65 -9.92 13.04
CA ARG A 654 2.07 -10.13 13.32
C ARG A 654 2.65 -11.15 12.36
N ILE A 655 3.71 -10.75 11.66
CA ILE A 655 4.42 -11.61 10.71
C ILE A 655 5.84 -11.83 11.21
N GLU A 656 6.16 -13.08 11.50
CA GLU A 656 7.51 -13.55 11.81
C GLU A 656 8.09 -14.26 10.59
N MET A 657 9.36 -14.03 10.30
CA MET A 657 10.12 -14.77 9.29
C MET A 657 11.31 -15.46 9.94
N LEU A 658 11.53 -16.74 9.63
CA LEU A 658 12.60 -17.51 10.26
C LEU A 658 14.00 -17.01 9.85
N PRO A 659 14.84 -16.49 10.77
CA PRO A 659 16.09 -15.79 10.43
C PRO A 659 17.25 -16.67 9.97
N LYS A 660 17.12 -18.00 9.99
CA LYS A 660 18.24 -18.95 9.84
C LYS A 660 17.91 -20.21 9.04
N SER A 661 16.86 -20.23 8.23
CA SER A 661 16.68 -21.38 7.35
C SER A 661 17.67 -21.29 6.19
N SER A 662 18.65 -22.20 6.16
CA SER A 662 19.61 -22.30 5.06
C SER A 662 18.91 -22.91 3.85
N ASN A 663 18.12 -22.12 3.11
CA ASN A 663 17.69 -22.56 1.79
C ASN A 663 18.92 -22.50 0.86
N LYS A 664 19.55 -23.64 0.58
CA LYS A 664 20.69 -23.74 -0.35
C LYS A 664 20.29 -23.35 -1.78
N ALA A 665 18.99 -23.41 -2.11
CA ALA A 665 18.40 -23.04 -3.39
C ALA A 665 17.99 -21.55 -3.50
N GLY A 666 18.03 -20.78 -2.40
CA GLY A 666 17.57 -19.40 -2.35
C GLY A 666 18.49 -18.43 -3.12
N PHE A 667 17.89 -17.54 -3.90
CA PHE A 667 18.56 -16.73 -4.92
C PHE A 667 19.65 -15.74 -4.42
N MET A 668 19.69 -15.36 -3.14
CA MET A 668 20.79 -14.56 -2.56
C MET A 668 21.00 -14.90 -1.08
N ARG A 669 22.25 -15.20 -0.66
CA ARG A 669 22.63 -15.22 0.76
C ARG A 669 22.93 -13.79 1.21
N SER A 670 22.03 -13.17 1.98
CA SER A 670 22.30 -11.89 2.64
C SER A 670 23.21 -12.08 3.86
N LYS A 671 24.53 -12.25 3.65
CA LYS A 671 25.48 -11.86 4.71
C LYS A 671 25.63 -10.34 4.60
N GLY A 672 24.90 -9.59 5.42
CA GLY A 672 25.18 -8.16 5.57
C GLY A 672 24.03 -7.21 5.94
N LEU A 673 22.77 -7.65 6.01
CA LEU A 673 21.70 -6.82 6.59
C LEU A 673 21.01 -7.56 7.73
N HIS A 674 21.71 -7.61 8.87
CA HIS A 674 21.06 -7.73 10.16
C HIS A 674 20.87 -6.32 10.70
N VAL A 675 19.63 -5.81 10.69
CA VAL A 675 19.25 -4.79 11.68
C VAL A 675 18.32 -5.48 12.66
N TRP A 676 18.93 -5.93 13.76
CA TRP A 676 18.24 -6.29 14.97
C TRP A 676 17.64 -5.01 15.55
N VAL A 677 16.31 -4.87 15.58
CA VAL A 677 15.66 -3.92 16.48
C VAL A 677 14.85 -4.70 17.49
N GLN A 678 15.54 -5.34 18.44
CA GLN A 678 14.89 -5.77 19.68
C GLN A 678 15.45 -5.11 20.94
N HIS A 679 16.43 -4.21 20.87
CA HIS A 679 16.99 -3.60 22.09
C HIS A 679 17.43 -2.12 21.95
N ILE A 680 16.59 -1.20 21.46
CA ILE A 680 16.96 0.24 21.43
C ILE A 680 15.86 1.20 21.93
N PHE A 681 14.66 0.74 22.26
CA PHE A 681 13.58 1.63 22.74
C PHE A 681 12.90 1.09 24.00
N ASN A 682 12.40 2.01 24.83
CA ASN A 682 11.70 1.69 26.08
C ASN A 682 10.18 1.81 25.92
N PHE A 683 9.72 2.67 25.02
CA PHE A 683 8.32 2.98 24.78
C PHE A 683 8.01 2.85 23.29
N ARG A 684 6.82 2.32 22.99
CA ARG A 684 6.23 2.30 21.65
C ARG A 684 4.80 2.84 21.77
N GLY A 685 4.40 3.68 20.84
CA GLY A 685 3.02 4.14 20.74
C GLY A 685 2.60 4.34 19.30
N THR A 686 1.30 4.38 19.08
CA THR A 686 0.66 4.67 17.79
C THR A 686 -0.35 5.78 17.99
N GLY A 687 -0.47 6.70 17.04
CA GLY A 687 -1.43 7.79 17.14
C GLY A 687 -1.94 8.24 15.79
N LYS A 688 -2.97 9.08 15.85
CA LYS A 688 -3.58 9.72 14.68
C LYS A 688 -3.76 11.20 14.95
N LEU A 689 -3.65 12.01 13.91
CA LEU A 689 -3.93 13.45 13.97
C LEU A 689 -4.73 13.85 12.74
N ASP A 690 -5.90 14.45 12.98
CA ASP A 690 -6.77 15.02 11.95
C ASP A 690 -6.67 16.53 11.98
N LEU A 691 -6.31 17.13 10.85
CA LEU A 691 -6.22 18.56 10.61
C LEU A 691 -7.30 18.97 9.61
N GLY A 692 -8.20 19.87 10.02
CA GLY A 692 -9.37 20.28 9.24
C GLY A 692 -9.06 21.28 8.13
N LEU A 693 -10.09 21.63 7.33
CA LEU A 693 -10.00 22.75 6.38
C LEU A 693 -10.07 24.09 7.13
N GLN A 694 -9.40 25.12 6.59
CA GLN A 694 -9.47 26.50 7.09
C GLN A 694 -9.76 27.47 5.94
N TYR A 695 -10.74 28.35 6.11
CA TYR A 695 -10.99 29.44 5.17
C TYR A 695 -10.11 30.65 5.49
N HIS A 696 -9.57 31.29 4.44
CA HIS A 696 -8.63 32.42 4.56
C HIS A 696 -9.17 33.62 5.32
N ASN A 697 -10.50 33.81 5.29
CA ASN A 697 -11.20 34.89 5.94
C ASN A 697 -10.65 36.31 5.61
N PHE A 698 -10.26 36.53 4.35
CA PHE A 698 -9.99 37.89 3.87
C PHE A 698 -11.28 38.72 3.89
N MET A 699 -11.18 39.97 4.38
CA MET A 699 -12.35 40.83 4.58
C MET A 699 -12.90 41.40 3.27
N GLU A 700 -12.04 41.62 2.27
CA GLU A 700 -12.45 42.03 0.93
C GLU A 700 -12.74 40.78 0.09
N PRO A 701 -13.97 40.55 -0.40
CA PRO A 701 -14.29 39.42 -1.26
C PRO A 701 -13.56 39.50 -2.60
N HIS A 702 -13.57 38.40 -3.37
CA HIS A 702 -13.10 38.44 -4.77
C HIS A 702 -13.84 39.53 -5.55
N THR A 703 -13.08 40.54 -5.95
CA THR A 703 -13.58 41.76 -6.58
C THR A 703 -12.78 42.05 -7.83
N THR A 704 -13.49 42.22 -8.94
CA THR A 704 -12.92 42.59 -10.23
C THR A 704 -13.73 43.69 -10.90
N VAL A 705 -13.06 44.69 -11.45
CA VAL A 705 -13.65 45.68 -12.36
C VAL A 705 -12.90 45.62 -13.68
N VAL A 706 -13.61 45.36 -14.78
CA VAL A 706 -13.03 45.31 -16.12
C VAL A 706 -13.58 46.44 -16.97
N LEU A 707 -12.69 47.15 -17.64
CA LEU A 707 -12.95 48.23 -18.57
C LEU A 707 -12.48 47.78 -19.96
N PRO A 708 -13.36 47.75 -20.98
CA PRO A 708 -12.91 47.66 -22.36
C PRO A 708 -12.01 48.86 -22.69
N PHE A 709 -10.89 48.62 -23.36
CA PHE A 709 -9.99 49.68 -23.86
C PHE A 709 -9.61 49.44 -25.31
N GLU A 710 -9.01 50.44 -25.96
CA GLU A 710 -8.55 50.34 -27.34
C GLU A 710 -7.44 49.28 -27.47
N GLY A 711 -7.78 48.12 -28.03
CA GLY A 711 -6.85 46.99 -28.18
C GLY A 711 -6.99 45.88 -27.14
N GLY A 712 -8.00 45.90 -26.25
CA GLY A 712 -8.29 44.75 -25.36
C GLY A 712 -9.08 45.07 -24.10
N VAL A 713 -8.64 44.57 -22.93
CA VAL A 713 -9.27 44.84 -21.62
C VAL A 713 -8.29 45.32 -20.54
N GLN A 714 -8.68 46.36 -19.79
CA GLN A 714 -7.98 46.84 -18.61
C GLN A 714 -8.79 46.46 -17.38
N MET A 715 -8.16 45.95 -16.33
CA MET A 715 -8.87 45.44 -15.17
C MET A 715 -8.21 45.78 -13.84
N TYR A 716 -9.04 46.07 -12.86
CA TYR A 716 -8.70 46.22 -11.47
C TYR A 716 -9.14 44.96 -10.74
N VAL A 717 -8.18 44.19 -10.22
CA VAL A 717 -8.44 42.87 -9.66
C VAL A 717 -7.87 42.78 -8.25
N ALA A 718 -8.64 42.25 -7.31
CA ALA A 718 -8.11 41.87 -6.00
C ALA A 718 -7.34 40.54 -6.10
N THR A 719 -6.07 40.60 -6.55
CA THR A 719 -5.19 39.44 -6.82
C THR A 719 -3.83 39.58 -6.15
N GLN A 720 -3.24 38.45 -5.73
CA GLN A 720 -1.84 38.34 -5.30
C GLN A 720 -0.88 38.08 -6.47
N TRP A 721 -1.41 37.66 -7.63
CA TRP A 721 -0.63 37.27 -8.81
C TRP A 721 -1.22 37.86 -10.09
N MET A 722 -0.82 39.10 -10.39
CA MET A 722 -1.32 39.82 -11.57
C MET A 722 -0.97 39.15 -12.89
N ASP A 723 0.24 38.57 -12.98
CA ASP A 723 0.73 37.89 -14.19
C ASP A 723 -0.12 36.66 -14.54
N LEU A 724 -0.40 35.78 -13.56
CA LEU A 724 -1.32 34.66 -13.76
C LEU A 724 -2.74 35.14 -14.12
N THR A 725 -3.21 36.21 -13.47
CA THR A 725 -4.53 36.80 -13.78
C THR A 725 -4.59 37.27 -15.24
N GLN A 726 -3.53 37.93 -15.72
CA GLN A 726 -3.38 38.41 -17.09
C GLN A 726 -3.40 37.25 -18.09
N ASP A 727 -2.63 36.19 -17.83
CA ASP A 727 -2.56 34.99 -18.68
C ASP A 727 -3.90 34.25 -18.76
N VAL A 728 -4.58 34.03 -17.62
CA VAL A 728 -5.88 33.37 -17.58
C VAL A 728 -6.93 34.16 -18.37
N VAL A 729 -6.97 35.47 -18.20
CA VAL A 729 -7.93 36.34 -18.91
C VAL A 729 -7.61 36.40 -20.40
N ALA A 730 -6.33 36.53 -20.77
CA ALA A 730 -5.90 36.53 -22.17
C ALA A 730 -6.33 35.25 -22.87
N LYS A 731 -6.10 34.09 -22.25
CA LYS A 731 -6.57 32.78 -22.75
C LYS A 731 -8.09 32.68 -22.83
N ALA A 732 -8.80 33.15 -21.80
CA ALA A 732 -10.28 33.10 -21.78
C ALA A 732 -10.94 33.95 -22.88
N LEU A 733 -10.31 35.07 -23.27
CA LEU A 733 -10.80 35.97 -24.30
C LEU A 733 -10.19 35.73 -25.69
N ASN A 734 -9.24 34.79 -25.80
CA ASN A 734 -8.41 34.62 -27.00
C ASN A 734 -7.71 35.92 -27.43
N LEU A 735 -7.17 36.65 -26.45
CA LEU A 735 -6.33 37.83 -26.62
C LEU A 735 -4.87 37.49 -26.33
N ARG A 736 -3.94 38.32 -26.78
CA ARG A 736 -2.53 38.27 -26.39
C ARG A 736 -2.35 38.91 -25.01
N SER A 737 -1.35 38.51 -24.24
CA SER A 737 -1.12 39.06 -22.89
C SER A 737 -0.93 40.58 -22.90
N ASN A 738 -0.33 41.16 -23.95
CA ASN A 738 -0.16 42.62 -24.09
C ASN A 738 -1.48 43.37 -24.36
N GLU A 739 -2.57 42.67 -24.65
CA GLU A 739 -3.93 43.20 -24.83
C GLU A 739 -4.74 43.13 -23.52
N VAL A 740 -4.15 42.61 -22.43
CA VAL A 740 -4.78 42.52 -21.11
C VAL A 740 -3.91 43.27 -20.11
N GLN A 741 -4.46 44.30 -19.47
CA GLN A 741 -3.75 45.08 -18.45
C GLN A 741 -4.38 44.85 -17.08
N VAL A 742 -3.61 44.35 -16.11
CA VAL A 742 -4.08 44.13 -14.74
C VAL A 742 -3.44 45.16 -13.82
N LYS A 743 -4.25 45.77 -12.95
CA LYS A 743 -3.84 46.77 -11.98
C LYS A 743 -4.39 46.45 -10.59
N THR A 744 -3.51 46.44 -9.60
CA THR A 744 -3.85 46.15 -8.20
C THR A 744 -3.21 47.19 -7.31
N ARG A 745 -4.02 48.05 -6.68
CA ARG A 745 -3.49 49.07 -5.75
C ARG A 745 -3.15 48.48 -4.39
N ARG A 746 -4.10 47.76 -3.81
CA ARG A 746 -4.01 47.01 -2.55
C ARG A 746 -5.18 46.04 -2.48
N ILE A 747 -5.08 45.02 -1.65
CA ILE A 747 -6.18 44.08 -1.37
C ILE A 747 -6.47 44.01 0.13
N GLY A 748 -7.74 43.80 0.49
CA GLY A 748 -8.20 43.69 1.88
C GLY A 748 -8.03 42.27 2.44
N GLY A 749 -6.77 41.84 2.57
CA GLY A 749 -6.39 40.47 2.93
C GLY A 749 -6.34 39.54 1.71
N GLY A 750 -5.40 38.60 1.73
CA GLY A 750 -5.20 37.60 0.68
C GLY A 750 -4.94 36.21 1.25
N TYR A 751 -3.92 36.09 2.09
CA TYR A 751 -3.56 34.87 2.83
C TYR A 751 -3.35 33.62 1.95
N GLY A 752 -3.15 33.80 0.64
CA GLY A 752 -3.00 32.76 -0.38
C GLY A 752 -4.26 32.52 -1.22
N GLY A 753 -5.46 32.78 -0.68
CA GLY A 753 -6.73 32.57 -1.37
C GLY A 753 -6.96 33.48 -2.58
N LYS A 754 -6.22 34.59 -2.68
CA LYS A 754 -6.23 35.49 -3.85
C LYS A 754 -5.04 35.28 -4.79
N ALA A 755 -4.30 34.17 -4.67
CA ALA A 755 -3.24 33.82 -5.62
C ALA A 755 -3.79 33.28 -6.95
N THR A 756 -4.70 32.30 -6.87
CA THR A 756 -5.24 31.61 -8.06
C THR A 756 -6.77 31.72 -8.17
N ARG A 757 -7.50 31.72 -7.05
CA ARG A 757 -8.97 31.62 -7.06
C ARG A 757 -9.69 32.89 -7.51
N CYS A 758 -9.06 34.05 -7.35
CA CYS A 758 -9.59 35.32 -7.88
C CYS A 758 -9.74 35.31 -9.42
N ASN A 759 -9.01 34.44 -10.12
CA ASN A 759 -9.03 34.36 -11.58
C ASN A 759 -10.39 33.92 -12.14
N LEU A 760 -11.19 33.17 -11.36
CA LEU A 760 -12.54 32.79 -11.75
C LEU A 760 -13.45 34.03 -11.87
N ALA A 761 -13.43 34.90 -10.85
CA ALA A 761 -14.15 36.16 -10.86
C ALA A 761 -13.61 37.12 -11.94
N ALA A 762 -12.29 37.15 -12.13
CA ALA A 762 -11.67 38.00 -13.15
C ALA A 762 -12.04 37.59 -14.58
N ALA A 763 -11.96 36.29 -14.90
CA ALA A 763 -12.32 35.76 -16.21
C ALA A 763 -13.82 35.97 -16.49
N ALA A 764 -14.70 35.70 -15.52
CA ALA A 764 -16.14 35.92 -15.68
C ALA A 764 -16.48 37.39 -15.98
N ALA A 765 -15.88 38.32 -15.22
CA ALA A 765 -16.07 39.76 -15.46
C ALA A 765 -15.50 40.19 -16.82
N ALA A 766 -14.35 39.63 -17.22
CA ALA A 766 -13.71 39.96 -18.49
C ALA A 766 -14.51 39.47 -19.69
N VAL A 767 -15.04 38.25 -19.65
CA VAL A 767 -15.93 37.71 -20.70
C VAL A 767 -17.16 38.60 -20.86
N ALA A 768 -17.78 39.01 -19.75
CA ALA A 768 -18.94 39.91 -19.79
C ALA A 768 -18.58 41.29 -20.36
N ALA A 769 -17.48 41.89 -19.91
CA ALA A 769 -17.03 43.21 -20.38
C ALA A 769 -16.66 43.19 -21.87
N HIS A 770 -15.93 42.17 -22.31
CA HIS A 770 -15.52 42.00 -23.69
C HIS A 770 -16.72 41.78 -24.62
N LYS A 771 -17.66 40.91 -24.22
CA LYS A 771 -18.85 40.62 -25.02
C LYS A 771 -19.81 41.80 -25.12
N LEU A 772 -19.99 42.55 -24.04
CA LEU A 772 -20.95 43.66 -23.98
C LEU A 772 -20.32 45.00 -24.37
N ASN A 773 -18.99 45.06 -24.53
CA ASN A 773 -18.23 46.29 -24.70
C ASN A 773 -18.61 47.39 -23.69
N ARG A 774 -18.75 46.99 -22.42
CA ARG A 774 -19.10 47.89 -21.31
C ARG A 774 -18.26 47.58 -20.08
N PRO A 775 -18.00 48.57 -19.21
CA PRO A 775 -17.45 48.32 -17.88
C PRO A 775 -18.28 47.29 -17.11
N VAL A 776 -17.63 46.28 -16.54
CA VAL A 776 -18.26 45.26 -15.68
C VAL A 776 -17.56 45.24 -14.33
N ARG A 777 -18.36 45.30 -13.25
CA ARG A 777 -17.90 45.04 -11.89
C ARG A 777 -18.49 43.71 -11.44
N PHE A 778 -17.64 42.83 -10.90
CA PHE A 778 -18.02 41.56 -10.30
C PHE A 778 -17.50 41.52 -8.86
N VAL A 779 -18.41 41.26 -7.91
CA VAL A 779 -18.09 41.09 -6.48
C VAL A 779 -18.75 39.80 -6.03
N GLN A 780 -17.96 38.82 -5.62
CA GLN A 780 -18.48 37.53 -5.18
C GLN A 780 -18.96 37.61 -3.72
N SER A 781 -20.16 37.10 -3.42
CA SER A 781 -20.65 36.99 -2.03
C SER A 781 -19.80 35.98 -1.24
N LEU A 782 -19.66 36.17 0.07
CA LEU A 782 -18.91 35.25 0.94
C LEU A 782 -19.41 33.80 0.83
N GLU A 783 -20.72 33.59 0.77
CA GLU A 783 -21.34 32.27 0.61
C GLU A 783 -20.85 31.56 -0.65
N SER A 784 -20.93 32.27 -1.78
CA SER A 784 -20.42 31.76 -3.04
C SER A 784 -18.92 31.47 -2.99
N ILE A 785 -18.11 32.33 -2.36
CA ILE A 785 -16.67 32.07 -2.19
C ILE A 785 -16.47 30.78 -1.38
N MET A 786 -17.03 30.70 -0.17
CA MET A 786 -16.83 29.55 0.71
C MET A 786 -17.40 28.24 0.14
N THR A 787 -18.38 28.29 -0.75
CA THR A 787 -18.88 27.11 -1.46
C THR A 787 -18.05 26.74 -2.68
N THR A 788 -17.52 27.70 -3.45
CA THR A 788 -16.90 27.44 -4.76
C THR A 788 -15.37 27.46 -4.78
N THR A 789 -14.73 28.14 -3.82
CA THR A 789 -13.27 28.26 -3.77
C THR A 789 -12.67 27.29 -2.75
N GLY A 790 -11.48 26.80 -3.07
CA GLY A 790 -10.64 26.01 -2.17
C GLY A 790 -10.29 26.72 -0.87
N LYS A 791 -9.95 25.91 0.13
CA LYS A 791 -9.55 26.32 1.49
C LYS A 791 -8.11 25.86 1.74
N ARG A 792 -7.59 26.03 2.97
CA ARG A 792 -6.44 25.23 3.45
C ARG A 792 -6.76 23.75 3.29
N TRP A 793 -5.78 22.96 2.91
CA TRP A 793 -5.92 21.52 2.80
C TRP A 793 -6.15 20.84 4.14
N SER A 794 -7.08 19.89 4.20
CA SER A 794 -7.21 19.00 5.35
C SER A 794 -6.17 17.90 5.25
N CYS A 795 -5.57 17.53 6.38
CA CYS A 795 -4.49 16.56 6.45
C CYS A 795 -4.80 15.53 7.54
N HIS A 796 -4.76 14.26 7.19
CA HIS A 796 -4.82 13.13 8.12
C HIS A 796 -3.43 12.54 8.28
N CYS A 797 -3.04 12.21 9.51
CA CYS A 797 -1.75 11.62 9.81
C CYS A 797 -1.91 10.37 10.67
N ASP A 798 -1.41 9.22 10.20
CA ASP A 798 -1.19 8.03 11.01
C ASP A 798 0.29 7.93 11.38
N TYR A 799 0.62 7.66 12.64
CA TYR A 799 2.01 7.52 13.08
C TYR A 799 2.25 6.41 14.11
N ASP A 800 3.42 5.77 14.00
CA ASP A 800 4.01 4.89 15.00
C ASP A 800 5.31 5.53 15.51
N PHE A 801 5.49 5.66 16.82
CA PHE A 801 6.72 6.15 17.42
C PHE A 801 7.38 5.11 18.33
N TYR A 802 8.70 5.20 18.42
CA TYR A 802 9.54 4.42 19.31
C TYR A 802 10.46 5.38 20.06
N ALA A 803 10.43 5.37 21.39
CA ALA A 803 11.14 6.33 22.21
C ALA A 803 11.95 5.65 23.33
N GLN A 804 13.06 6.27 23.69
CA GLN A 804 13.86 5.93 24.86
C GLN A 804 13.21 6.48 26.15
N ALA A 805 13.69 6.05 27.30
CA ALA A 805 13.14 6.45 28.60
C ALA A 805 13.22 7.97 28.87
N ASN A 806 14.20 8.66 28.29
CA ASN A 806 14.34 10.11 28.36
C ASN A 806 13.46 10.88 27.33
N GLY A 807 12.64 10.16 26.54
CA GLY A 807 11.82 10.75 25.48
C GLY A 807 12.54 10.95 24.14
N LYS A 808 13.81 10.54 23.99
CA LYS A 808 14.51 10.62 22.70
C LYS A 808 13.90 9.65 21.69
N ILE A 809 13.63 10.12 20.47
CA ILE A 809 13.07 9.32 19.37
C ILE A 809 14.12 8.30 18.91
N ALA A 810 13.78 7.03 19.02
CA ALA A 810 14.57 5.90 18.51
C ALA A 810 14.11 5.47 17.11
N GLY A 811 12.84 5.73 16.76
CA GLY A 811 12.31 5.54 15.42
C GLY A 811 10.91 6.13 15.23
N LEU A 812 10.55 6.39 13.97
CA LEU A 812 9.28 7.01 13.60
C LEU A 812 8.77 6.47 12.25
N ASN A 813 7.51 6.08 12.17
CA ASN A 813 6.83 5.78 10.91
C ASN A 813 5.59 6.68 10.81
N CYS A 814 5.54 7.58 9.84
CA CYS A 814 4.49 8.58 9.74
C CYS A 814 3.95 8.63 8.30
N ARG A 815 2.63 8.65 8.15
CA ARG A 815 1.93 8.70 6.86
C ARG A 815 0.94 9.86 6.89
N LEU A 816 1.19 10.86 6.04
CA LEU A 816 0.34 12.03 5.88
C LEU A 816 -0.53 11.87 4.63
N TYR A 817 -1.81 12.23 4.73
CA TYR A 817 -2.79 12.18 3.65
C TYR A 817 -3.46 13.55 3.54
N GLU A 818 -3.30 14.23 2.41
CA GLU A 818 -3.87 15.56 2.17
C GLU A 818 -5.01 15.49 1.15
N ASP A 819 -6.16 16.07 1.46
CA ASP A 819 -7.25 16.22 0.49
C ASP A 819 -7.00 17.45 -0.41
N ALA A 820 -6.58 17.20 -1.65
CA ALA A 820 -6.35 18.23 -2.65
C ALA A 820 -7.63 18.75 -3.32
N GLY A 821 -8.77 18.08 -3.13
CA GLY A 821 -9.97 18.27 -3.94
C GLY A 821 -9.81 17.67 -5.35
N TYR A 822 -10.57 18.20 -6.31
CA TYR A 822 -10.61 17.65 -7.67
C TYR A 822 -9.35 17.93 -8.53
N LEU A 823 -8.38 18.71 -8.03
CA LEU A 823 -7.10 19.00 -8.70
C LEU A 823 -5.92 18.92 -7.75
N THR A 824 -4.85 18.23 -8.16
CA THR A 824 -3.65 18.02 -7.34
C THR A 824 -2.54 19.07 -7.54
N SER A 825 -2.67 19.94 -8.54
CA SER A 825 -1.57 20.80 -9.02
C SER A 825 -1.05 21.84 -8.02
N GLU A 826 -1.80 22.14 -6.96
CA GLU A 826 -1.43 23.12 -5.93
C GLU A 826 -1.05 22.47 -4.58
N SER A 827 -1.06 21.13 -4.47
CA SER A 827 -0.81 20.43 -3.21
C SER A 827 0.59 20.74 -2.62
N PRO A 828 0.68 21.16 -1.34
CA PRO A 828 1.94 21.36 -0.64
C PRO A 828 2.46 20.10 0.07
N MET A 829 1.90 18.91 -0.18
CA MET A 829 2.25 17.68 0.55
C MET A 829 3.76 17.40 0.62
N GLY A 830 4.49 17.63 -0.49
CA GLY A 830 5.96 17.48 -0.49
C GLY A 830 6.67 18.42 0.50
N HIS A 831 6.16 19.63 0.67
CA HIS A 831 6.65 20.60 1.65
C HIS A 831 6.25 20.20 3.08
N ALA A 832 5.03 19.68 3.28
CA ALA A 832 4.57 19.20 4.58
C ALA A 832 5.45 18.05 5.12
N VAL A 833 5.77 17.07 4.27
CA VAL A 833 6.68 15.95 4.62
C VAL A 833 8.09 16.44 4.94
N LEU A 834 8.58 17.45 4.20
CA LEU A 834 9.91 18.02 4.46
C LEU A 834 9.97 18.70 5.83
N LEU A 835 8.94 19.48 6.16
CA LEU A 835 8.89 20.28 7.40
C LEU A 835 8.38 19.50 8.61
N SER A 836 7.86 18.28 8.44
CA SER A 836 7.50 17.40 9.56
C SER A 836 8.70 16.84 10.33
N LYS A 837 9.92 17.30 10.02
CA LYS A 837 11.09 17.09 10.87
C LYS A 837 11.29 18.22 11.89
N ASN A 838 10.78 19.42 11.60
CA ASN A 838 11.05 20.64 12.36
C ASN A 838 12.57 20.77 12.64
N CYS A 839 12.97 21.08 13.87
CA CYS A 839 14.38 21.15 14.29
C CYS A 839 14.87 19.90 15.05
N TYR A 840 14.25 18.74 14.84
CA TYR A 840 14.53 17.52 15.60
C TYR A 840 15.53 16.57 14.92
N GLU A 841 16.34 15.91 15.73
CA GLU A 841 17.30 14.89 15.32
C GLU A 841 16.56 13.57 15.08
N PHE A 842 16.61 13.06 13.85
CA PHE A 842 16.21 11.70 13.52
C PHE A 842 17.46 10.87 13.24
N GLY A 843 17.54 9.67 13.84
CA GLY A 843 18.51 8.65 13.42
C GLY A 843 18.14 8.05 12.05
N ASP A 844 18.78 6.98 11.63
CA ASP A 844 18.48 6.32 10.34
C ASP A 844 17.13 5.57 10.33
N ASN A 845 16.44 5.50 11.48
CA ASN A 845 15.24 4.69 11.69
C ASN A 845 13.93 5.49 11.60
N TYR A 846 13.74 6.29 10.54
CA TYR A 846 12.46 6.95 10.31
C TYR A 846 11.93 6.77 8.89
N LYS A 847 10.61 6.88 8.77
CA LYS A 847 9.89 6.91 7.50
C LYS A 847 8.80 7.97 7.57
N LEU A 848 8.78 8.89 6.61
CA LEU A 848 7.76 9.93 6.45
C LEU A 848 7.22 9.81 5.02
N ASP A 849 5.98 9.31 4.88
CA ASP A 849 5.30 9.18 3.60
C ASP A 849 4.22 10.27 3.48
N GLY A 850 4.09 10.89 2.31
CA GLY A 850 3.04 11.84 1.99
C GLY A 850 2.20 11.40 0.81
N PHE A 851 0.88 11.42 0.96
CA PHE A 851 -0.08 11.02 -0.05
C PHE A 851 -1.03 12.17 -0.39
N ILE A 852 -1.20 12.42 -1.69
CA ILE A 852 -2.18 13.39 -2.19
C ILE A 852 -3.45 12.63 -2.55
N VAL A 853 -4.56 12.99 -1.92
CA VAL A 853 -5.88 12.38 -2.13
C VAL A 853 -6.71 13.29 -3.03
N VAL A 854 -7.26 12.70 -4.10
CA VAL A 854 -8.19 13.39 -5.01
C VAL A 854 -9.61 13.10 -4.54
N SER A 855 -10.41 14.15 -4.40
CA SER A 855 -11.82 14.07 -4.01
C SER A 855 -12.70 14.92 -4.93
N ASP A 856 -14.02 14.77 -4.81
CA ASP A 856 -15.00 15.61 -5.54
C ASP A 856 -15.16 17.02 -4.93
N SER A 857 -14.43 17.32 -3.85
CA SER A 857 -14.43 18.63 -3.18
C SER A 857 -13.77 19.71 -4.05
N PRO A 858 -14.15 21.00 -3.89
CA PRO A 858 -13.44 22.11 -4.53
C PRO A 858 -11.93 22.03 -4.27
N SER A 859 -11.13 22.16 -5.34
CA SER A 859 -9.67 22.15 -5.24
C SER A 859 -9.19 23.19 -4.24
N ASN A 860 -8.53 22.72 -3.19
CA ASN A 860 -7.93 23.52 -2.13
C ASN A 860 -6.78 24.39 -2.68
N THR A 861 -6.39 25.41 -1.93
CA THR A 861 -5.40 26.39 -2.37
C THR A 861 -4.58 26.90 -1.19
N ALA A 862 -3.49 27.61 -1.50
CA ALA A 862 -2.57 28.12 -0.49
C ALA A 862 -3.32 28.91 0.59
N CYS A 863 -3.13 28.52 1.84
CA CYS A 863 -3.46 29.32 3.02
C CYS A 863 -2.15 29.57 3.78
N ARG A 864 -2.02 30.72 4.45
CA ARG A 864 -0.79 31.20 5.12
C ARG A 864 0.04 30.07 5.73
N ALA A 865 1.32 29.94 5.36
CA ALA A 865 2.18 28.81 5.70
C ALA A 865 1.69 27.43 5.17
N PRO A 866 1.54 27.26 3.84
CA PRO A 866 1.01 26.02 3.26
C PRO A 866 2.01 24.86 3.42
N GLY A 867 1.54 23.75 4.00
CA GLY A 867 2.35 22.56 4.31
C GLY A 867 3.16 22.69 5.60
N SER A 868 3.64 23.89 5.93
CA SER A 868 4.43 24.12 7.15
C SER A 868 3.61 23.97 8.42
N VAL A 869 2.37 24.47 8.44
CA VAL A 869 1.48 24.33 9.60
C VAL A 869 1.21 22.86 9.88
N GLU A 870 0.87 22.11 8.83
CA GLU A 870 0.50 20.71 8.92
C GLU A 870 1.72 19.86 9.31
N GLY A 871 2.85 20.06 8.64
CA GLY A 871 4.09 19.33 8.91
C GLY A 871 4.63 19.56 10.33
N ILE A 872 4.77 20.81 10.76
CA ILE A 872 5.28 21.16 12.10
C ILE A 872 4.32 20.64 13.18
N ALA A 873 3.01 20.79 12.98
CA ALA A 873 2.04 20.32 13.96
C ALA A 873 2.06 18.80 14.15
N VAL A 874 2.27 18.03 13.07
CA VAL A 874 2.40 16.57 13.14
C VAL A 874 3.52 16.16 14.08
N ILE A 875 4.73 16.71 13.91
CA ILE A 875 5.87 16.32 14.76
C ILE A 875 5.79 16.88 16.17
N GLU A 876 5.28 18.10 16.36
CA GLU A 876 5.02 18.65 17.70
C GLU A 876 4.02 17.78 18.47
N ASN A 877 2.95 17.31 17.80
CA ASN A 877 1.96 16.42 18.40
C ASN A 877 2.54 15.03 18.74
N ILE A 878 3.42 14.49 17.87
CA ILE A 878 4.12 13.24 18.15
C ILE A 878 5.02 13.39 19.39
N ILE A 879 5.75 14.49 19.53
CA ILE A 879 6.61 14.74 20.68
C ILE A 879 5.80 14.97 21.95
N GLU A 880 4.67 15.67 21.86
CA GLU A 880 3.74 15.81 23.00
C GLU A 880 3.22 14.44 23.44
N HIS A 881 2.87 13.56 22.49
CA HIS A 881 2.45 12.18 22.78
C HIS A 881 3.59 11.36 23.41
N ILE A 882 4.84 11.51 22.95
CA ILE A 882 5.99 10.85 23.58
C ILE A 882 6.18 11.34 25.03
N ALA A 883 6.06 12.64 25.28
CA ALA A 883 6.15 13.19 26.63
C ALA A 883 5.06 12.61 27.55
N PHE A 884 3.82 12.54 27.04
CA PHE A 884 2.72 11.92 27.75
C PHE A 884 2.98 10.43 28.06
N ALA A 885 3.40 9.64 27.06
CA ALA A 885 3.63 8.21 27.21
C ALA A 885 4.81 7.86 28.13
N THR A 886 5.86 8.68 28.11
CA THR A 886 7.05 8.49 28.96
C THR A 886 6.89 9.09 30.37
N GLY A 887 5.90 9.96 30.58
CA GLY A 887 5.70 10.69 31.84
C GLY A 887 6.71 11.82 32.08
N ASN A 888 7.48 12.20 31.05
CA ASN A 888 8.46 13.29 31.11
C ASN A 888 7.81 14.66 30.85
N ASP A 889 8.50 15.73 31.23
CA ASP A 889 8.04 17.09 30.90
C ASP A 889 8.15 17.33 29.39
N PRO A 890 7.10 17.88 28.73
CA PRO A 890 7.13 18.15 27.29
C PRO A 890 8.27 19.06 26.83
N ALA A 891 8.75 19.98 27.68
CA ALA A 891 9.90 20.81 27.37
C ALA A 891 11.20 19.98 27.36
N ASP A 892 11.35 19.04 28.30
CA ASP A 892 12.54 18.19 28.38
C ASP A 892 12.62 17.21 27.21
N VAL A 893 11.49 16.63 26.81
CA VAL A 893 11.41 15.75 25.64
C VAL A 893 11.72 16.51 24.35
N ARG A 894 11.19 17.72 24.17
CA ARG A 894 11.57 18.58 23.03
C ARG A 894 13.07 18.83 23.03
N TYR A 895 13.65 19.23 24.17
CA TYR A 895 15.08 19.52 24.28
C TYR A 895 15.96 18.32 23.94
N ALA A 896 15.60 17.13 24.44
CA ALA A 896 16.34 15.89 24.21
C ALA A 896 16.40 15.46 22.74
N ASN A 897 15.49 15.97 21.90
CA ASN A 897 15.39 15.66 20.48
C ASN A 897 15.89 16.79 19.58
N ILE A 898 16.30 17.96 20.08
CA ILE A 898 16.81 19.05 19.22
C ILE A 898 18.13 18.61 18.56
N LEU A 899 18.29 18.93 17.27
CA LEU A 899 19.53 18.70 16.52
C LEU A 899 20.77 19.29 17.25
N PRO A 900 21.87 18.53 17.39
CA PRO A 900 23.10 19.06 17.98
C PRO A 900 23.59 20.33 17.28
N ALA A 901 23.99 21.33 18.06
CA ALA A 901 24.42 22.66 17.57
C ALA A 901 23.35 23.45 16.78
N HIS A 902 22.08 23.03 16.80
CA HIS A 902 21.00 23.82 16.25
C HIS A 902 20.68 25.03 17.14
N LYS A 903 20.33 26.17 16.52
CA LYS A 903 20.06 27.45 17.22
C LYS A 903 18.99 27.33 18.31
N MET A 904 18.01 26.44 18.11
CA MET A 904 16.95 26.17 19.07
C MET A 904 17.47 25.65 20.43
N GLY A 905 18.61 24.96 20.45
CA GLY A 905 19.24 24.47 21.68
C GLY A 905 19.69 25.59 22.63
N GLU A 906 20.00 26.78 22.11
CA GLU A 906 20.31 27.96 22.93
C GLU A 906 19.06 28.81 23.20
N MET A 907 18.17 28.94 22.21
CA MET A 907 16.96 29.75 22.32
C MET A 907 15.96 29.20 23.36
N MET A 908 15.77 27.88 23.38
CA MET A 908 14.71 27.27 24.20
C MET A 908 14.99 27.38 25.71
N PRO A 909 16.18 27.04 26.26
CA PRO A 909 16.44 27.18 27.69
C PRO A 909 16.26 28.63 28.17
N ARG A 910 16.79 29.60 27.43
CA ARG A 910 16.61 31.04 27.73
C ARG A 910 15.14 31.44 27.75
N PHE A 911 14.36 30.99 26.75
CA PHE A 911 12.95 31.32 26.66
C PHE A 911 12.13 30.74 27.83
N LEU A 912 12.44 29.52 28.26
CA LEU A 912 11.79 28.87 29.40
C LEU A 912 12.13 29.56 30.73
N GLU A 913 13.39 30.00 30.90
CA GLU A 913 13.84 30.77 32.08
C GLU A 913 13.18 32.15 32.14
N ASN A 914 13.24 32.93 31.05
CA ASN A 914 12.67 34.28 30.98
C ASN A 914 11.16 34.32 31.22
N ASN A 915 10.45 33.23 30.90
CA ASN A 915 9.00 33.14 31.03
C ASN A 915 8.54 32.28 32.23
N SER A 916 9.45 31.96 33.16
CA SER A 916 9.14 31.20 34.38
C SER A 916 8.37 29.90 34.12
N TYR A 917 8.72 29.17 33.05
CA TYR A 917 7.96 28.00 32.60
C TYR A 917 7.74 26.97 33.71
N ARG A 918 8.81 26.63 34.46
CA ARG A 918 8.76 25.62 35.51
C ARG A 918 7.92 26.05 36.71
N GLU A 919 8.03 27.32 37.10
CA GLU A 919 7.25 27.90 38.20
C GLU A 919 5.75 27.90 37.85
N ARG A 920 5.40 28.42 36.67
CA ARG A 920 4.01 28.43 36.17
C ARG A 920 3.44 27.03 36.03
N ARG A 921 4.23 26.06 35.54
CA ARG A 921 3.79 24.67 35.45
C ARG A 921 3.49 24.07 36.83
N ALA A 922 4.32 24.37 37.84
CA ALA A 922 4.07 23.94 39.21
C ALA A 922 2.82 24.60 39.81
N GLU A 923 2.61 25.89 39.57
CA GLU A 923 1.41 26.63 39.98
C GLU A 923 0.15 26.05 39.33
N ILE A 924 0.18 25.72 38.04
CA ILE A 924 -0.93 25.09 37.32
C ILE A 924 -1.26 23.72 37.88
N ILE A 925 -0.25 22.89 38.18
CA ILE A 925 -0.46 21.58 38.81
C ILE A 925 -1.08 21.75 40.20
N ALA A 926 -0.65 22.74 40.98
CA ALA A 926 -1.24 23.04 42.30
C ALA A 926 -2.70 23.51 42.16
N HIS A 927 -2.96 24.49 41.28
CA HIS A 927 -4.29 25.00 40.99
C HIS A 927 -5.25 23.89 40.58
N ASN A 928 -4.82 23.01 39.68
CA ASN A 928 -5.61 21.89 39.19
C ASN A 928 -5.99 20.90 40.29
N LYS A 929 -5.16 20.70 41.34
CA LYS A 929 -5.52 19.85 42.47
C LYS A 929 -6.63 20.46 43.34
N GLU A 930 -6.71 21.78 43.38
CA GLU A 930 -7.67 22.53 44.19
C GLU A 930 -9.00 22.79 43.44
N HIS A 931 -8.97 22.78 42.10
CA HIS A 931 -10.12 23.15 41.26
C HIS A 931 -10.57 21.98 40.38
N ARG A 932 -11.77 21.46 40.65
CA ARG A 932 -12.33 20.29 39.93
C ARG A 932 -12.86 20.61 38.53
N TRP A 933 -13.54 21.76 38.41
CA TRP A 933 -14.30 22.15 37.21
C TRP A 933 -13.61 23.21 36.36
N HIS A 934 -12.66 23.94 36.94
CA HIS A 934 -11.80 24.86 36.21
C HIS A 934 -10.38 24.27 36.22
N LYS A 935 -9.85 23.98 35.03
CA LYS A 935 -8.52 23.40 34.87
C LYS A 935 -7.66 24.32 34.04
N ARG A 936 -6.41 24.48 34.46
CA ARG A 936 -5.40 25.21 33.70
C ARG A 936 -4.47 24.26 32.97
N GLY A 937 -3.91 24.75 31.88
CA GLY A 937 -2.90 24.03 31.12
C GLY A 937 -1.91 24.98 30.48
N LEU A 938 -0.72 24.47 30.18
CA LEU A 938 0.44 25.18 29.68
C LEU A 938 1.04 24.38 28.53
N GLY A 939 0.84 24.87 27.31
CA GLY A 939 1.33 24.25 26.09
C GLY A 939 2.54 24.99 25.54
N LEU A 940 3.55 24.23 25.11
CA LEU A 940 4.76 24.74 24.47
C LEU A 940 4.83 24.18 23.04
N ALA A 941 5.10 25.01 22.06
CA ALA A 941 5.45 24.58 20.70
C ALA A 941 6.70 25.31 20.22
N ILE A 942 7.50 24.65 19.38
CA ILE A 942 8.67 25.24 18.73
C ILE A 942 8.56 25.11 17.22
N MET A 943 9.22 26.00 16.49
CA MET A 943 9.23 25.97 15.04
C MET A 943 10.60 26.33 14.46
N GLU A 944 10.99 25.63 13.40
CA GLU A 944 11.94 26.07 12.40
C GLU A 944 11.20 26.18 11.06
N TYR A 945 11.01 27.41 10.60
CA TYR A 945 10.34 27.71 9.34
C TYR A 945 11.37 28.02 8.25
N GLN A 946 11.38 27.24 7.17
CA GLN A 946 12.34 27.43 6.08
C GLN A 946 11.87 28.52 5.10
N ILE A 947 12.75 29.46 4.78
CA ILE A 947 12.53 30.53 3.80
C ILE A 947 13.37 30.24 2.55
N GLY A 948 12.68 30.11 1.43
CA GLY A 948 13.28 30.00 0.10
C GLY A 948 12.77 31.10 -0.83
N TYR A 949 13.69 31.77 -1.54
CA TYR A 949 13.33 32.80 -2.51
C TYR A 949 12.99 32.20 -3.86
N PHE A 950 11.89 32.66 -4.47
CA PHE A 950 11.42 32.17 -5.76
C PHE A 950 10.86 33.30 -6.64
N GLY A 951 10.90 33.04 -7.95
CA GLY A 951 10.37 33.94 -8.96
C GLY A 951 11.17 35.23 -9.13
N GLN A 952 10.54 36.22 -9.78
CA GLN A 952 11.14 37.52 -10.06
C GLN A 952 10.18 38.65 -9.72
N PHE A 953 10.75 39.76 -9.27
CA PHE A 953 10.01 40.98 -8.92
C PHE A 953 10.73 42.21 -9.49
N PRO A 954 10.21 42.80 -10.57
CA PRO A 954 10.72 44.05 -11.10
C PRO A 954 10.25 45.26 -10.26
N ALA A 955 11.07 46.30 -10.25
CA ALA A 955 10.77 47.59 -9.66
C ALA A 955 11.40 48.73 -10.46
N THR A 956 10.71 49.86 -10.51
CA THR A 956 11.12 51.10 -11.19
C THR A 956 11.02 52.27 -10.22
N VAL A 957 12.07 53.07 -10.15
CA VAL A 957 12.17 54.28 -9.34
C VAL A 957 12.35 55.47 -10.28
N SER A 958 11.48 56.47 -10.13
CA SER A 958 11.48 57.70 -10.94
C SER A 958 11.58 58.92 -10.04
N ILE A 959 12.54 59.81 -10.32
CA ILE A 959 12.72 61.08 -9.60
C ILE A 959 12.24 62.23 -10.51
N TYR A 960 11.30 63.04 -10.02
CA TYR A 960 10.79 64.20 -10.74
C TYR A 960 11.69 65.41 -10.51
N HIS A 961 12.19 66.00 -11.60
CA HIS A 961 13.17 67.06 -11.46
C HIS A 961 12.61 68.36 -10.85
N SER A 962 11.33 68.66 -11.10
CA SER A 962 10.74 69.95 -10.72
C SER A 962 10.64 70.15 -9.21
N ASP A 963 10.39 69.08 -8.45
CA ASP A 963 10.15 69.10 -7.00
C ASP A 963 10.91 68.00 -6.23
N GLY A 964 11.78 67.25 -6.91
CA GLY A 964 12.64 66.24 -6.31
C GLY A 964 11.88 65.02 -5.76
N THR A 965 10.56 64.93 -5.99
CA THR A 965 9.73 63.83 -5.48
C THR A 965 10.03 62.53 -6.19
N VAL A 966 9.81 61.42 -5.50
CA VAL A 966 10.15 60.08 -5.97
C VAL A 966 8.90 59.22 -6.05
N VAL A 967 8.70 58.56 -7.19
CA VAL A 967 7.66 57.55 -7.38
C VAL A 967 8.29 56.18 -7.62
N VAL A 968 7.73 55.17 -6.96
CA VAL A 968 8.13 53.76 -7.14
C VAL A 968 6.95 52.94 -7.66
N ALA A 969 7.18 52.16 -8.71
CA ALA A 969 6.28 51.13 -9.21
C ALA A 969 6.96 49.76 -9.10
N HIS A 970 6.22 48.71 -8.72
CA HIS A 970 6.79 47.37 -8.54
C HIS A 970 5.78 46.25 -8.80
N GLY A 971 6.31 45.02 -8.92
CA GLY A 971 5.52 43.81 -9.16
C GLY A 971 4.78 43.22 -7.95
N GLY A 972 5.22 43.50 -6.72
CA GLY A 972 4.61 42.96 -5.50
C GLY A 972 3.25 43.58 -5.14
N ILE A 973 2.43 42.88 -4.36
CA ILE A 973 1.07 43.29 -3.98
C ILE A 973 0.99 43.63 -2.48
N GLU A 974 0.49 44.83 -2.18
CA GLU A 974 0.13 45.24 -0.82
C GLU A 974 -1.21 44.60 -0.40
N MET A 975 -1.19 43.83 0.67
CA MET A 975 -2.34 43.10 1.21
C MET A 975 -2.52 43.29 2.73
N GLY A 976 -1.84 44.28 3.32
CA GLY A 976 -1.87 44.59 4.75
C GLY A 976 -0.58 44.21 5.48
N GLN A 977 0.40 43.61 4.80
CA GLN A 977 1.70 43.23 5.35
C GLN A 977 2.71 44.39 5.43
N GLY A 978 2.30 45.60 5.01
CA GLY A 978 3.14 46.80 5.09
C GLY A 978 4.30 46.79 4.10
N MET A 979 4.15 46.12 2.97
CA MET A 979 5.16 46.07 1.91
C MET A 979 5.49 47.47 1.40
N ASN A 980 4.47 48.27 1.09
CA ASN A 980 4.66 49.61 0.52
C ASN A 980 5.36 50.54 1.53
N THR A 981 5.07 50.37 2.83
CA THR A 981 5.75 51.09 3.91
C THR A 981 7.24 50.74 3.96
N LYS A 982 7.58 49.45 3.94
CA LYS A 982 8.99 48.99 3.92
C LYS A 982 9.73 49.50 2.70
N ILE A 983 9.11 49.47 1.52
CA ILE A 983 9.69 49.99 0.28
C ILE A 983 9.98 51.49 0.40
N ALA A 984 9.03 52.29 0.89
CA ALA A 984 9.23 53.72 1.07
C ALA A 984 10.37 54.02 2.07
N GLN A 985 10.50 53.23 3.14
CA GLN A 985 11.64 53.32 4.09
C GLN A 985 12.98 53.03 3.40
N ILE A 986 13.04 52.00 2.55
CA ILE A 986 14.26 51.66 1.80
C ILE A 986 14.63 52.77 0.80
N VAL A 987 13.67 53.33 0.07
CA VAL A 987 13.94 54.43 -0.87
C VAL A 987 14.49 55.65 -0.14
N ALA A 988 13.82 56.06 0.94
CA ALA A 988 14.23 57.19 1.76
C ALA A 988 15.65 56.99 2.31
N HIS A 989 15.93 55.79 2.84
CA HIS A 989 17.24 55.43 3.38
C HIS A 989 18.34 55.41 2.30
N THR A 990 18.10 54.75 1.16
CA THR A 990 19.10 54.58 0.11
C THR A 990 19.39 55.89 -0.62
N LEU A 991 18.39 56.73 -0.90
CA LEU A 991 18.59 58.02 -1.58
C LEU A 991 19.00 59.15 -0.62
N GLY A 992 18.78 58.99 0.69
CA GLY A 992 19.09 60.01 1.70
C GLY A 992 18.08 61.15 1.72
N ILE A 993 16.79 60.84 1.55
CA ILE A 993 15.68 61.81 1.46
C ILE A 993 14.61 61.55 2.53
N ALA A 994 13.70 62.51 2.71
CA ALA A 994 12.58 62.35 3.63
C ALA A 994 11.54 61.36 3.06
N MET A 995 10.92 60.55 3.93
CA MET A 995 9.95 59.52 3.50
C MET A 995 8.71 60.14 2.84
N GLU A 996 8.35 61.37 3.21
CA GLU A 996 7.24 62.15 2.65
C GLU A 996 7.45 62.52 1.17
N GLN A 997 8.70 62.48 0.69
CA GLN A 997 9.02 62.71 -0.72
C GLN A 997 8.82 61.45 -1.58
N VAL A 998 8.52 60.30 -0.96
CA VAL A 998 8.36 59.01 -1.63
C VAL A 998 6.89 58.62 -1.72
N ARG A 999 6.44 58.29 -2.94
CA ARG A 999 5.12 57.74 -3.20
C ARG A 999 5.23 56.38 -3.89
N ILE A 1000 4.50 55.40 -3.37
CA ILE A 1000 4.37 54.08 -3.99
C ILE A 1000 3.11 54.05 -4.85
N GLU A 1001 3.26 53.70 -6.13
CA GLU A 1001 2.17 53.53 -7.08
C GLU A 1001 1.51 52.16 -6.98
N ALA A 1002 0.34 52.05 -7.61
CA ALA A 1002 -0.33 50.76 -7.76
C ALA A 1002 0.48 49.81 -8.64
N SER A 1003 0.53 48.54 -8.26
CA SER A 1003 1.16 47.48 -9.04
C SER A 1003 0.35 47.22 -10.30
N GLU A 1004 1.01 47.12 -11.45
CA GLU A 1004 0.36 46.89 -12.74
C GLU A 1004 1.25 46.07 -13.67
N THR A 1005 0.67 45.34 -14.62
CA THR A 1005 1.41 44.42 -15.49
C THR A 1005 2.36 45.09 -16.48
N ILE A 1006 2.33 46.43 -16.62
CA ILE A 1006 3.29 47.18 -17.44
C ILE A 1006 4.64 47.28 -16.73
N ASN A 1007 4.66 47.80 -15.49
CA ASN A 1007 5.88 47.92 -14.68
C ASN A 1007 6.23 46.61 -13.97
N GLY A 1008 5.23 45.76 -13.76
CA GLY A 1008 5.28 44.47 -13.08
C GLY A 1008 5.22 43.26 -14.01
N ALA A 1009 5.59 43.39 -15.29
CA ALA A 1009 5.51 42.28 -16.24
C ALA A 1009 6.26 41.04 -15.73
N ASN A 1010 5.65 39.85 -15.84
CA ASN A 1010 6.23 38.57 -15.43
C ASN A 1010 6.53 38.46 -13.92
N SER A 1011 5.87 39.28 -13.08
CA SER A 1011 6.05 39.23 -11.62
C SER A 1011 5.46 37.96 -11.04
N MET A 1012 6.20 37.35 -10.11
CA MET A 1012 5.74 36.19 -9.38
C MET A 1012 4.61 36.55 -8.39
N VAL A 1013 3.86 35.54 -7.93
CA VAL A 1013 2.89 35.70 -6.85
C VAL A 1013 3.53 36.33 -5.61
N THR A 1014 2.84 37.31 -5.01
CA THR A 1014 3.22 37.79 -3.68
C THR A 1014 2.76 36.79 -2.62
N GLY A 1015 3.69 35.95 -2.15
CA GLY A 1015 3.46 34.89 -1.16
C GLY A 1015 4.78 34.30 -0.62
N GLY A 1016 4.68 33.25 0.21
CA GLY A 1016 5.83 32.53 0.76
C GLY A 1016 6.71 33.35 1.71
N ALA A 1017 6.14 34.39 2.33
CA ALA A 1017 6.81 35.37 3.20
C ALA A 1017 7.96 36.19 2.57
N VAL A 1018 8.34 35.95 1.31
CA VAL A 1018 9.50 36.59 0.65
C VAL A 1018 9.20 37.87 -0.11
N GLY A 1019 7.93 38.12 -0.48
CA GLY A 1019 7.57 39.17 -1.44
C GLY A 1019 8.06 40.58 -1.07
N SER A 1020 7.99 40.96 0.22
CA SER A 1020 8.46 42.28 0.66
C SER A 1020 9.98 42.42 0.55
N GLU A 1021 10.75 41.39 0.91
CA GLU A 1021 12.21 41.40 0.81
C GLU A 1021 12.67 41.44 -0.65
N SER A 1022 12.08 40.63 -1.52
CA SER A 1022 12.40 40.60 -2.95
C SER A 1022 12.16 41.95 -3.64
N VAL A 1023 11.05 42.63 -3.33
CA VAL A 1023 10.76 43.94 -3.91
C VAL A 1023 11.67 45.02 -3.31
N CYS A 1024 11.90 45.02 -2.00
CA CYS A 1024 12.83 45.95 -1.37
C CYS A 1024 14.26 45.81 -1.95
N PHE A 1025 14.69 44.60 -2.24
CA PHE A 1025 15.97 44.33 -2.91
C PHE A 1025 16.01 44.93 -4.32
N ALA A 1026 14.97 44.69 -5.14
CA ALA A 1026 14.87 45.27 -6.48
C ALA A 1026 14.89 46.82 -6.46
N VAL A 1027 14.14 47.41 -5.53
CA VAL A 1027 14.07 48.87 -5.35
C VAL A 1027 15.41 49.44 -4.91
N ARG A 1028 16.13 48.77 -3.99
CA ARG A 1028 17.45 49.20 -3.54
C ARG A 1028 18.43 49.27 -4.72
N LYS A 1029 18.46 48.25 -5.59
CA LYS A 1029 19.32 48.24 -6.78
C LYS A 1029 18.99 49.39 -7.75
N ALA A 1030 17.72 49.69 -7.95
CA ALA A 1030 17.29 50.84 -8.75
C ALA A 1030 17.75 52.18 -8.11
N CYS A 1031 17.62 52.32 -6.79
CA CYS A 1031 18.12 53.49 -6.06
C CYS A 1031 19.65 53.62 -6.09
N GLU A 1032 20.40 52.52 -5.96
CA GLU A 1032 21.87 52.49 -6.08
C GLU A 1032 22.32 52.90 -7.49
N THR A 1033 21.60 52.45 -8.52
CA THR A 1033 21.81 52.90 -9.90
C THR A 1033 21.59 54.41 -10.04
N LEU A 1034 20.55 54.97 -9.43
CA LEU A 1034 20.33 56.42 -9.43
C LEU A 1034 21.42 57.17 -8.66
N ASN A 1035 21.82 56.67 -7.48
CA ASN A 1035 22.89 57.26 -6.69
C ASN A 1035 24.22 57.28 -7.45
N SER A 1036 24.61 56.19 -8.11
CA SER A 1036 25.85 56.15 -8.91
C SER A 1036 25.86 57.16 -10.05
N ARG A 1037 24.69 57.44 -10.67
CA ARG A 1037 24.55 58.50 -11.69
C ARG A 1037 24.66 59.90 -11.10
N LEU A 1038 24.19 60.09 -9.86
CA LEU A 1038 24.20 61.37 -9.15
C LEU A 1038 25.53 61.64 -8.42
N GLU A 1039 26.33 60.62 -8.16
CA GLU A 1039 27.57 60.70 -7.37
C GLU A 1039 28.57 61.75 -7.89
N PRO A 1040 28.85 61.85 -9.21
CA PRO A 1040 29.76 62.88 -9.73
C PRO A 1040 29.26 64.31 -9.41
N LEU A 1041 27.95 64.54 -9.51
CA LEU A 1041 27.32 65.82 -9.18
C LEU A 1041 27.33 66.13 -7.69
N LYS A 1042 27.11 65.12 -6.84
CA LYS A 1042 27.21 65.26 -5.38
C LYS A 1042 28.62 65.68 -4.96
N MET A 1043 29.65 65.22 -5.67
CA MET A 1043 31.04 65.61 -5.42
C MET A 1043 31.34 67.06 -5.84
N GLU A 1044 30.71 67.55 -6.92
CA GLU A 1044 30.89 68.91 -7.43
C GLU A 1044 30.14 69.99 -6.61
N LEU A 1045 28.89 69.72 -6.20
CA LEU A 1045 27.96 70.73 -5.65
C LEU A 1045 28.03 70.94 -4.11
N LYS A 1046 29.13 70.58 -3.43
CA LYS A 1046 29.16 70.54 -1.95
C LYS A 1046 28.93 71.91 -1.28
N PRO A 1047 27.94 72.06 -0.36
CA PRO A 1047 26.93 71.09 0.07
C PRO A 1047 25.70 71.05 -0.87
N ALA A 1048 25.31 69.85 -1.30
CA ALA A 1048 24.23 69.67 -2.27
C ALA A 1048 22.87 69.54 -1.58
N ASP A 1049 21.99 70.53 -1.75
CA ASP A 1049 20.56 70.39 -1.50
C ASP A 1049 19.93 69.41 -2.51
N TRP A 1050 19.01 68.55 -2.07
CA TRP A 1050 18.42 67.50 -2.93
C TRP A 1050 17.73 68.09 -4.17
N GLN A 1051 16.94 69.15 -4.00
CA GLN A 1051 16.23 69.78 -5.10
C GLN A 1051 17.20 70.37 -6.12
N GLN A 1052 18.25 71.03 -5.65
CA GLN A 1052 19.29 71.59 -6.50
C GLN A 1052 20.04 70.50 -7.27
N LEU A 1053 20.40 69.41 -6.59
CA LEU A 1053 21.09 68.26 -7.18
C LEU A 1053 20.29 67.65 -8.34
N ILE A 1054 19.00 67.40 -8.13
CA ILE A 1054 18.16 66.78 -9.16
C ILE A 1054 17.89 67.74 -10.33
N ASN A 1055 17.68 69.03 -10.06
CA ASN A 1055 17.55 70.04 -11.12
C ASN A 1055 18.82 70.13 -11.98
N GLU A 1056 20.00 70.08 -11.37
CA GLU A 1056 21.25 70.09 -12.11
C GLU A 1056 21.47 68.79 -12.90
N ALA A 1057 21.12 67.64 -12.32
CA ALA A 1057 21.15 66.36 -13.03
C ALA A 1057 20.26 66.39 -14.29
N TYR A 1058 19.07 66.99 -14.20
CA TYR A 1058 18.18 67.19 -15.33
C TYR A 1058 18.76 68.13 -16.40
N ASN A 1059 19.38 69.25 -15.98
CA ASN A 1059 20.04 70.17 -16.90
C ASN A 1059 21.16 69.48 -17.69
N ARG A 1060 21.89 68.57 -17.05
CA ARG A 1060 22.96 67.75 -17.64
C ARG A 1060 22.46 66.50 -18.37
N LYS A 1061 21.14 66.33 -18.53
CA LYS A 1061 20.52 65.21 -19.24
C LYS A 1061 20.84 63.83 -18.66
N ILE A 1062 21.04 63.77 -17.33
CA ILE A 1062 21.19 62.50 -16.62
C ILE A 1062 19.82 61.84 -16.50
N ASN A 1063 19.76 60.53 -16.79
CA ASN A 1063 18.54 59.76 -16.65
C ASN A 1063 18.16 59.54 -15.17
N LEU A 1064 17.06 60.17 -14.75
CA LEU A 1064 16.49 60.11 -13.40
C LEU A 1064 15.46 58.98 -13.19
N ILE A 1065 15.42 58.01 -14.10
CA ILE A 1065 14.61 56.80 -14.01
C ILE A 1065 15.54 55.57 -14.03
N ALA A 1066 15.35 54.66 -13.09
CA ALA A 1066 16.04 53.38 -13.07
C ALA A 1066 15.06 52.24 -12.78
N SER A 1067 15.28 51.11 -13.44
CA SER A 1067 14.53 49.88 -13.22
C SER A 1067 15.50 48.74 -12.97
N ASP A 1068 15.16 47.86 -12.04
CA ASP A 1068 15.89 46.63 -11.76
C ASP A 1068 14.90 45.54 -11.30
N GLN A 1069 15.39 44.36 -10.99
CA GLN A 1069 14.61 43.23 -10.52
C GLN A 1069 15.40 42.37 -9.53
N CYS A 1070 14.66 41.69 -8.66
CA CYS A 1070 15.16 40.55 -7.90
C CYS A 1070 14.96 39.28 -8.73
N LYS A 1071 16.01 38.48 -8.87
CA LYS A 1071 16.03 37.21 -9.60
C LYS A 1071 16.30 36.05 -8.65
N GLN A 1072 15.94 34.84 -9.09
CA GLN A 1072 16.32 33.63 -8.36
C GLN A 1072 17.85 33.54 -8.24
N GLY A 1073 18.32 33.29 -7.01
CA GLY A 1073 19.75 33.24 -6.68
C GLY A 1073 20.35 34.56 -6.20
N ASP A 1074 19.63 35.69 -6.27
CA ASP A 1074 20.11 36.98 -5.73
C ASP A 1074 20.17 37.00 -4.19
N MET A 1075 19.40 36.13 -3.52
CA MET A 1075 19.34 36.00 -2.07
C MET A 1075 19.41 34.54 -1.64
N GLU A 1076 20.10 34.29 -0.53
CA GLU A 1076 20.32 32.95 0.02
C GLU A 1076 19.15 32.51 0.93
N PRO A 1077 18.76 31.22 0.91
CA PRO A 1077 17.74 30.72 1.83
C PRO A 1077 18.21 30.75 3.28
N TYR A 1078 17.27 30.84 4.22
CA TYR A 1078 17.53 30.80 5.66
C TYR A 1078 16.33 30.20 6.40
N SER A 1079 16.47 29.93 7.71
CA SER A 1079 15.35 29.51 8.55
C SER A 1079 14.99 30.54 9.62
N VAL A 1080 13.73 30.57 10.02
CA VAL A 1080 13.18 31.38 11.11
C VAL A 1080 12.85 30.44 12.27
N CYS A 1081 13.51 30.62 13.40
CA CYS A 1081 13.21 29.87 14.61
C CYS A 1081 12.21 30.63 15.47
N GLY A 1082 11.29 29.93 16.12
CA GLY A 1082 10.39 30.53 17.10
C GLY A 1082 9.87 29.57 18.15
N LEU A 1083 9.39 30.12 19.26
CA LEU A 1083 8.78 29.40 20.37
C LEU A 1083 7.49 30.09 20.80
N GLY A 1084 6.46 29.30 21.12
CA GLY A 1084 5.19 29.77 21.65
C GLY A 1084 4.85 29.03 22.94
N LEU A 1085 4.55 29.78 24.00
CA LEU A 1085 4.09 29.25 25.29
C LEU A 1085 2.71 29.82 25.60
N ILE A 1086 1.71 28.95 25.72
CA ILE A 1086 0.30 29.34 25.87
C ILE A 1086 -0.25 28.76 27.16
N GLU A 1087 -0.85 29.62 27.98
CA GLU A 1087 -1.57 29.24 29.19
C GLU A 1087 -3.07 29.43 28.99
N VAL A 1088 -3.83 28.36 29.25
CA VAL A 1088 -5.28 28.34 29.12
C VAL A 1088 -5.93 28.01 30.46
N GLU A 1089 -7.15 28.50 30.64
CA GLU A 1089 -8.07 28.07 31.69
C GLU A 1089 -9.35 27.54 31.03
N LEU A 1090 -9.66 26.27 31.28
CA LEU A 1090 -10.77 25.52 30.73
C LEU A 1090 -11.85 25.33 31.80
N ASP A 1091 -13.08 25.74 31.48
CA ASP A 1091 -14.29 25.31 32.19
C ASP A 1091 -14.73 23.95 31.64
N VAL A 1092 -14.52 22.91 32.43
CA VAL A 1092 -14.81 21.52 32.09
C VAL A 1092 -16.32 21.28 31.93
N LEU A 1093 -17.18 22.07 32.56
CA LEU A 1093 -18.64 21.89 32.48
C LEU A 1093 -19.22 22.40 31.17
N THR A 1094 -18.66 23.48 30.62
CA THR A 1094 -19.19 24.14 29.41
C THR A 1094 -18.34 23.89 28.17
N GLY A 1095 -17.07 23.50 28.34
CA GLY A 1095 -16.09 23.44 27.26
C GLY A 1095 -15.53 24.81 26.86
N ASN A 1096 -15.98 25.90 27.48
CA ASN A 1096 -15.42 27.23 27.26
C ASN A 1096 -14.02 27.31 27.84
N TYR A 1097 -13.15 28.05 27.19
CA TYR A 1097 -11.80 28.30 27.67
C TYR A 1097 -11.42 29.76 27.47
N LEU A 1098 -10.43 30.21 28.24
CA LEU A 1098 -9.78 31.50 28.11
C LEU A 1098 -8.29 31.28 27.91
N ILE A 1099 -7.68 32.07 27.03
CA ILE A 1099 -6.22 32.12 26.90
C ILE A 1099 -5.73 33.25 27.82
N ASN A 1100 -5.23 32.88 28.99
CA ASN A 1100 -4.80 33.84 30.00
C ASN A 1100 -3.54 34.58 29.55
N ARG A 1101 -2.59 33.85 28.95
CA ARG A 1101 -1.31 34.40 28.52
C ARG A 1101 -0.72 33.63 27.36
N ALA A 1102 -0.14 34.35 26.40
CA ALA A 1102 0.70 33.79 25.35
C ALA A 1102 2.03 34.55 25.28
N ASP A 1103 3.13 33.83 25.41
CA ASP A 1103 4.49 34.36 25.22
C ASP A 1103 5.04 33.79 23.91
N ILE A 1104 5.50 34.65 23.01
CA ILE A 1104 6.00 34.28 21.68
C ILE A 1104 7.39 34.89 21.49
N LEU A 1105 8.37 34.06 21.16
CA LEU A 1105 9.71 34.48 20.75
C LEU A 1105 9.92 34.10 19.28
N GLU A 1106 10.23 35.07 18.42
CA GLU A 1106 10.54 34.82 17.01
C GLU A 1106 11.89 35.44 16.61
N ASP A 1107 12.66 34.71 15.80
CA ASP A 1107 13.94 35.14 15.26
C ASP A 1107 13.75 36.00 14.00
N THR A 1108 13.60 37.31 14.19
CA THR A 1108 13.30 38.27 13.11
C THR A 1108 14.56 38.88 12.47
N GLY A 1109 15.75 38.48 12.88
CA GLY A 1109 17.00 39.12 12.46
C GLY A 1109 17.06 40.62 12.84
N GLU A 1110 17.76 41.41 12.03
CA GLU A 1110 17.70 42.88 12.08
C GLU A 1110 16.42 43.36 11.40
N CYS A 1111 15.34 43.43 12.18
CA CYS A 1111 14.01 43.78 11.73
C CYS A 1111 13.96 45.11 10.94
N LEU A 1112 13.34 45.10 9.75
CA LEU A 1112 13.19 46.29 8.90
C LEU A 1112 12.22 47.31 9.51
N ASN A 1113 11.12 46.83 10.08
CA ASN A 1113 10.11 47.68 10.71
C ASN A 1113 9.43 46.91 11.85
N PRO A 1114 9.79 47.18 13.12
CA PRO A 1114 9.32 46.39 14.25
C PRO A 1114 7.80 46.49 14.44
N HIS A 1115 7.18 47.62 14.12
CA HIS A 1115 5.73 47.77 14.26
C HIS A 1115 4.96 46.93 13.25
N VAL A 1116 5.45 46.85 12.01
CA VAL A 1116 4.85 45.99 10.98
C VAL A 1116 5.08 44.52 11.31
N ASP A 1117 6.31 44.17 11.71
CA ASP A 1117 6.69 42.78 11.94
C ASP A 1117 6.03 42.18 13.20
N ILE A 1118 5.88 42.95 14.28
CA ILE A 1118 5.06 42.55 15.45
C ILE A 1118 3.62 42.27 15.01
N GLY A 1119 3.00 43.18 14.24
CA GLY A 1119 1.62 42.98 13.76
C GLY A 1119 1.47 41.76 12.86
N GLN A 1120 2.50 41.38 12.10
CA GLN A 1120 2.49 40.15 11.31
C GLN A 1120 2.51 38.90 12.20
N ILE A 1121 3.35 38.90 13.25
CA ILE A 1121 3.45 37.81 14.24
C ILE A 1121 2.11 37.66 14.97
N GLU A 1122 1.55 38.76 15.49
CA GLU A 1122 0.26 38.76 16.20
C GLU A 1122 -0.88 38.23 15.32
N GLY A 1123 -0.97 38.71 14.08
CA GLY A 1123 -1.99 38.28 13.13
C GLY A 1123 -1.82 36.83 12.67
N ALA A 1124 -0.59 36.36 12.47
CA ALA A 1124 -0.32 34.97 12.11
C ALA A 1124 -0.72 34.02 13.24
N PHE A 1125 -0.27 34.34 14.46
CA PHE A 1125 -0.57 33.56 15.64
C PHE A 1125 -2.06 33.51 15.93
N SER A 1126 -2.76 34.65 15.85
CA SER A 1126 -4.21 34.71 16.04
C SER A 1126 -4.97 33.87 15.02
N MET A 1127 -4.55 33.89 13.74
CA MET A 1127 -5.10 33.00 12.71
C MET A 1127 -4.85 31.52 13.02
N GLY A 1128 -3.71 31.20 13.64
CA GLY A 1128 -3.39 29.86 14.12
C GLY A 1128 -4.29 29.43 15.29
N LEU A 1129 -4.53 30.31 16.26
CA LEU A 1129 -5.46 30.03 17.37
C LEU A 1129 -6.84 29.63 16.86
N GLY A 1130 -7.34 30.32 15.83
CA GLY A 1130 -8.60 29.99 15.18
C GLY A 1130 -8.62 28.58 14.61
N TYR A 1131 -7.59 28.23 13.85
CA TYR A 1131 -7.44 26.91 13.24
C TYR A 1131 -7.55 25.75 14.24
N TRP A 1132 -6.97 25.92 15.44
CA TRP A 1132 -6.94 24.87 16.47
C TRP A 1132 -8.18 24.83 17.36
N THR A 1133 -9.06 25.85 17.29
CA THR A 1133 -10.10 26.00 18.31
C THR A 1133 -11.50 26.32 17.78
N SER A 1134 -11.65 27.35 16.95
CA SER A 1134 -12.96 27.94 16.60
C SER A 1134 -13.33 27.79 15.14
N GLU A 1135 -12.33 27.74 14.25
CA GLU A 1135 -12.54 27.63 12.81
C GLU A 1135 -12.80 26.18 12.42
N GLN A 1136 -14.05 25.88 12.08
CA GLN A 1136 -14.45 24.56 11.58
C GLN A 1136 -15.22 24.69 10.27
N ILE A 1137 -14.73 24.00 9.24
CA ILE A 1137 -15.48 23.83 7.99
C ILE A 1137 -16.17 22.48 8.03
N TYR A 1138 -17.50 22.49 7.92
CA TYR A 1138 -18.30 21.28 7.84
C TYR A 1138 -18.83 21.08 6.42
N VAL A 1139 -18.50 19.92 5.85
CA VAL A 1139 -19.02 19.46 4.56
C VAL A 1139 -19.95 18.29 4.84
N ASP A 1140 -21.16 18.33 4.28
CA ASP A 1140 -22.13 17.24 4.44
C ASP A 1140 -21.60 15.97 3.75
N PRO A 1141 -21.41 14.85 4.48
CA PRO A 1141 -20.78 13.65 3.93
C PRO A 1141 -21.63 12.94 2.85
N LYS A 1142 -22.92 13.30 2.71
CA LYS A 1142 -23.81 12.72 1.70
C LYS A 1142 -23.86 13.52 0.41
N SER A 1143 -24.01 14.84 0.50
CA SER A 1143 -24.16 15.73 -0.66
C SER A 1143 -22.87 16.39 -1.11
N GLY A 1144 -21.85 16.48 -0.24
CA GLY A 1144 -20.64 17.26 -0.47
C GLY A 1144 -20.84 18.78 -0.31
N GLU A 1145 -22.01 19.22 0.20
CA GLU A 1145 -22.29 20.64 0.40
C GLU A 1145 -21.52 21.23 1.60
N CYS A 1146 -20.91 22.40 1.42
CA CYS A 1146 -20.30 23.17 2.51
C CYS A 1146 -21.39 23.85 3.36
N LEU A 1147 -21.65 23.34 4.57
CA LEU A 1147 -22.69 23.86 5.45
C LEU A 1147 -22.24 25.09 6.26
N THR A 1148 -20.94 25.31 6.40
CA THR A 1148 -20.33 26.44 7.13
C THR A 1148 -19.81 27.51 6.16
N ASN A 1149 -20.68 28.05 5.31
CA ASN A 1149 -20.33 28.96 4.22
C ASN A 1149 -20.50 30.47 4.51
N ARG A 1150 -20.61 30.90 5.78
CA ARG A 1150 -20.78 32.32 6.15
C ARG A 1150 -20.31 32.59 7.58
N THR A 1151 -20.14 33.86 7.94
CA THR A 1151 -19.73 34.24 9.31
C THR A 1151 -20.72 33.86 10.41
N TRP A 1152 -21.96 33.49 10.06
CA TRP A 1152 -22.92 32.99 11.04
C TRP A 1152 -22.57 31.57 11.53
N ASN A 1153 -22.01 30.72 10.67
CA ASN A 1153 -21.73 29.31 10.95
C ASN A 1153 -20.24 28.95 10.86
N TYR A 1154 -19.39 29.84 10.32
CA TYR A 1154 -17.94 29.79 10.40
C TYR A 1154 -17.43 30.90 11.32
N LYS A 1155 -16.60 30.55 12.31
CA LYS A 1155 -16.20 31.45 13.41
C LYS A 1155 -14.69 31.65 13.45
N PRO A 1156 -14.15 32.66 12.75
CA PRO A 1156 -12.78 33.10 12.98
C PRO A 1156 -12.65 33.72 14.38
N PRO A 1157 -11.43 33.75 14.97
CA PRO A 1157 -11.19 34.39 16.26
C PRO A 1157 -11.66 35.84 16.31
N GLY A 1158 -12.46 36.16 17.32
CA GLY A 1158 -12.86 37.50 17.69
C GLY A 1158 -12.00 38.07 18.82
N ALA A 1159 -12.34 39.29 19.26
CA ALA A 1159 -11.59 40.01 20.30
C ALA A 1159 -11.59 39.33 21.68
N LYS A 1160 -12.48 38.35 21.92
CA LYS A 1160 -12.53 37.58 23.17
C LYS A 1160 -11.75 36.26 23.09
N ASP A 1161 -11.32 35.86 21.89
CA ASP A 1161 -10.66 34.58 21.66
C ASP A 1161 -9.13 34.72 21.64
N ILE A 1162 -8.61 35.95 21.55
CA ILE A 1162 -7.18 36.25 21.65
C ILE A 1162 -6.69 36.21 23.11
N PRO A 1163 -5.37 36.02 23.35
CA PRO A 1163 -4.82 36.01 24.70
C PRO A 1163 -5.07 37.32 25.45
N ILE A 1164 -5.39 37.23 26.74
CA ILE A 1164 -5.56 38.40 27.62
C ILE A 1164 -4.23 39.15 27.79
N ASP A 1165 -3.14 38.42 27.95
CA ASP A 1165 -1.76 38.92 27.98
C ASP A 1165 -0.97 38.28 26.82
N MET A 1166 -0.72 39.03 25.75
CA MET A 1166 0.05 38.57 24.58
C MET A 1166 1.39 39.30 24.53
N ARG A 1167 2.49 38.56 24.64
CA ARG A 1167 3.85 39.10 24.69
C ARG A 1167 4.67 38.59 23.52
N ILE A 1168 5.18 39.53 22.71
CA ILE A 1168 6.03 39.24 21.57
C ILE A 1168 7.47 39.69 21.89
N GLU A 1169 8.40 38.74 21.92
CA GLU A 1169 9.83 38.98 21.97
C GLU A 1169 10.44 38.74 20.59
N MET A 1170 11.19 39.71 20.08
CA MET A 1170 12.04 39.52 18.89
C MET A 1170 13.45 39.17 19.37
N LEU A 1171 14.03 38.09 18.85
CA LEU A 1171 15.34 37.61 19.32
C LEU A 1171 16.42 38.69 19.13
N PRO A 1172 17.05 39.21 20.21
CA PRO A 1172 18.01 40.29 20.10
C PRO A 1172 19.34 39.82 19.50
N LYS A 1173 20.05 40.72 18.80
CA LYS A 1173 21.40 40.52 18.24
C LYS A 1173 21.53 39.31 17.30
N SER A 1174 20.47 39.01 16.56
CA SER A 1174 20.32 37.82 15.72
C SER A 1174 20.61 38.07 14.23
N SER A 1175 21.64 38.85 13.92
CA SER A 1175 21.97 39.30 12.56
C SER A 1175 21.99 38.18 11.53
N ASN A 1176 21.17 38.28 10.47
CA ASN A 1176 21.08 37.29 9.41
C ASN A 1176 21.90 37.72 8.18
N LYS A 1177 23.01 37.07 7.84
CA LYS A 1177 23.78 37.49 6.65
C LYS A 1177 23.06 37.21 5.32
N ALA A 1178 22.18 36.22 5.28
CA ALA A 1178 21.47 35.79 4.08
C ALA A 1178 20.27 36.69 3.74
N GLY A 1179 19.58 37.20 4.76
CA GLY A 1179 18.36 38.00 4.58
C GLY A 1179 18.63 39.42 4.12
N PHE A 1180 17.63 40.02 3.46
CA PHE A 1180 17.71 41.39 2.97
C PHE A 1180 17.95 42.38 4.13
N MET A 1181 19.00 43.19 4.05
CA MET A 1181 19.39 44.12 5.16
C MET A 1181 19.51 43.42 6.52
N ARG A 1182 19.85 42.13 6.51
CA ARG A 1182 19.96 41.25 7.67
C ARG A 1182 18.67 40.95 8.43
N SER A 1183 17.51 41.22 7.83
CA SER A 1183 16.20 40.84 8.37
C SER A 1183 15.88 39.36 8.19
N LYS A 1184 14.79 38.93 8.82
CA LYS A 1184 14.10 37.68 8.53
C LYS A 1184 12.61 37.93 8.35
N ALA A 1185 11.97 37.11 7.51
CA ALA A 1185 10.55 37.23 7.22
C ALA A 1185 9.66 36.79 8.39
N THR A 1186 8.62 37.58 8.68
CA THR A 1186 7.65 37.38 9.78
C THR A 1186 6.23 37.09 9.27
N GLY A 1187 6.06 37.06 7.95
CA GLY A 1187 4.76 37.04 7.30
C GLY A 1187 4.00 35.74 7.46
N GLU A 1188 4.64 34.60 7.73
CA GLU A 1188 4.00 33.29 7.84
C GLU A 1188 4.35 32.52 9.12
N PRO A 1189 5.60 32.52 9.64
CA PRO A 1189 6.05 31.58 10.66
C PRO A 1189 5.13 31.41 11.88
N ALA A 1190 4.77 32.49 12.57
CA ALA A 1190 4.06 32.44 13.85
C ALA A 1190 2.71 31.71 13.86
N ILE A 1191 2.08 31.45 12.70
CA ILE A 1191 0.86 30.62 12.64
C ILE A 1191 1.13 29.17 13.08
N CYS A 1192 2.34 28.66 12.85
CA CYS A 1192 2.74 27.30 13.22
C CYS A 1192 2.80 27.12 14.75
N LEU A 1193 3.07 28.19 15.51
CA LEU A 1193 3.09 28.17 16.98
C LEU A 1193 1.70 28.07 17.61
N GLY A 1194 0.63 28.25 16.84
CA GLY A 1194 -0.75 28.14 17.32
C GLY A 1194 -1.06 26.77 17.92
N VAL A 1195 -0.38 25.70 17.50
CA VAL A 1195 -0.60 24.31 17.99
C VAL A 1195 -0.39 24.18 19.50
N ALA A 1196 0.39 25.07 20.12
CA ALA A 1196 0.58 25.11 21.57
C ALA A 1196 -0.74 25.23 22.34
N VAL A 1197 -1.81 25.82 21.76
CA VAL A 1197 -3.10 25.94 22.44
C VAL A 1197 -3.77 24.58 22.60
N ALA A 1198 -3.60 23.68 21.62
CA ALA A 1198 -4.10 22.32 21.69
C ALA A 1198 -3.41 21.54 22.82
N PHE A 1199 -2.09 21.69 22.98
CA PHE A 1199 -1.33 21.05 24.07
C PHE A 1199 -1.74 21.60 25.45
N ALA A 1200 -1.95 22.92 25.55
CA ALA A 1200 -2.42 23.55 26.78
C ALA A 1200 -3.81 23.00 27.18
N LEU A 1201 -4.75 22.94 26.23
CA LEU A 1201 -6.08 22.38 26.45
C LEU A 1201 -6.03 20.88 26.79
N GLN A 1202 -5.16 20.12 26.11
CA GLN A 1202 -4.95 18.69 26.37
C GLN A 1202 -4.45 18.46 27.81
N GLN A 1203 -3.51 19.27 28.31
CA GLN A 1203 -3.05 19.18 29.69
C GLN A 1203 -4.18 19.46 30.69
N ALA A 1204 -4.98 20.50 30.45
CA ALA A 1204 -6.13 20.84 31.29
C ALA A 1204 -7.17 19.70 31.33
N LEU A 1205 -7.50 19.15 30.15
CA LEU A 1205 -8.39 18.01 30.00
C LEU A 1205 -7.85 16.76 30.68
N GLN A 1206 -6.55 16.47 30.55
CA GLN A 1206 -5.94 15.32 31.21
C GLN A 1206 -6.07 15.41 32.72
N SER A 1207 -5.85 16.59 33.31
CA SER A 1207 -6.07 16.77 34.75
C SER A 1207 -7.52 16.53 35.14
N ALA A 1208 -8.49 16.98 34.33
CA ALA A 1208 -9.91 16.71 34.60
C ALA A 1208 -10.27 15.22 34.51
N ARG A 1209 -9.59 14.47 33.62
CA ARG A 1209 -9.74 13.01 33.46
C ARG A 1209 -9.12 12.25 34.62
N ASP A 1210 -7.95 12.67 35.08
CA ASP A 1210 -7.26 12.08 36.23
C ASP A 1210 -8.13 12.22 37.50
N ASP A 1211 -8.74 13.39 37.73
CA ASP A 1211 -9.70 13.60 38.83
C ASP A 1211 -10.94 12.70 38.74
N ALA A 1212 -11.32 12.31 37.52
CA ALA A 1212 -12.44 11.41 37.26
C ALA A 1212 -12.03 9.92 37.28
N ALA A 1213 -10.76 9.61 37.55
CA ALA A 1213 -10.18 8.27 37.46
C ALA A 1213 -10.45 7.59 36.10
N LEU A 1214 -10.50 8.37 35.02
CA LEU A 1214 -10.63 7.83 33.67
C LEU A 1214 -9.26 7.27 33.21
N PRO A 1215 -9.25 6.20 32.41
CA PRO A 1215 -8.02 5.66 31.87
C PRO A 1215 -7.28 6.71 31.05
N LYS A 1216 -5.94 6.70 31.18
CA LYS A 1216 -5.03 7.60 30.47
C LYS A 1216 -5.00 7.29 28.99
#